data_AF-A0A7S2ELC0-F1
#
_entry.id   AF-A0A7S2ELC0-F1
#
_cell.length_a   1.000
_cell.length_b   1.000
_cell.length_c   1.000
_cell.angle_alpha   90.00
_cell.angle_beta   90.00
_cell.angle_gamma   90.00
#
_symmetry.space_group_name_H-M   'P 1'
#
loop_
_entity.id
_entity.type
_entity.pdbx_description
1 polymer ?
#
loop_
_entity_poly.entity_id
_entity_poly.type
_entity_poly.pdbx_seq_one_letter_code
_entity_poly.pdbx_strand_id
1 'polypeptide(L)'
;MVESAETKEQQQLISGLFFSAGNDGVDTISKSSFRTKKKESGIQSTTTEEPSNRDILEDDKQHDLEEPLIPPSETEDKEVSTADLSDEDDDVNNLEIDSNNEIPTRYSLALHSTTPLLIRILVPLLLLGSHGMFIYGQFEPMWQLNLDTNITDIWFNATTTMTQKAFDQLHKPHEIHIDYHENRVVETFTYGDAINKLWVAAGLPSKTGTRISAVLLILFSGIWPHLKLFVLHLYWWIPRFEKERTTCFFWLSSLGKWSLADVFVVCIMIGVLNLDLVLDPESIKAGLLGELPMAVSYVKKNYTPEKLCETFIHKHCDSKPKFLEKLECKACTTFVNYMYNDPEFMHKEGKNILKGIHTSGSGDGTLRIVGLSGIYLFCVAVLLSLVMGVWIDYYDHKARVYNADKRRSLALSSSSMDGADMMESGQNKSIGEKVRSCCDDMKLLSARLQGSFFSGFSYILLIIFTGGTATIVYHAITEDTMERVVKGAIAKLAHEILDVSWYKPYSLWSLVKVTGAAGGADNLLMSTVAVFLVFGPAVRNGLLIITQIIPMTASAHLFFANTIRALGAFCAWEVFVVAGFMVMLQMPSITNTIIERSECKEVEDDGKCLDVEYNFTKEIWMVVVGGFFLVFASFVTTRIAFSALNPYHDGDLGGPYCCCSCSSLSCKRCNCRRRRVEEGGEVLPLVMSDSPEDNSEQDALLTSEVQQENEQETLE
;
A
#
# COMPACT_ATOMS: atom_id res chain seq x y z
N MET A 1 -9.26 9.49 35.60
CA MET A 1 -8.64 9.00 36.86
C MET A 1 -9.67 8.53 37.88
N VAL A 2 -10.68 9.33 38.26
CA VAL A 2 -11.72 8.89 39.24
C VAL A 2 -12.54 7.68 38.74
N GLU A 3 -12.87 7.63 37.45
CA GLU A 3 -13.69 6.55 36.86
C GLU A 3 -12.89 5.25 36.58
N SER A 4 -11.57 5.32 36.50
CA SER A 4 -10.69 4.16 36.22
C SER A 4 -10.53 3.22 37.42
N ALA A 5 -10.93 3.68 38.61
CA ALA A 5 -10.95 2.86 39.82
C ALA A 5 -12.24 2.02 39.94
N GLU A 6 -13.31 2.40 39.24
CA GLU A 6 -14.66 1.86 39.44
C GLU A 6 -14.93 0.57 38.64
N THR A 7 -14.28 0.41 37.48
CA THR A 7 -14.47 -0.78 36.61
C THR A 7 -13.85 -2.06 37.16
N LYS A 8 -12.82 -1.98 38.01
CA LYS A 8 -12.18 -3.17 38.61
C LYS A 8 -13.06 -3.86 39.67
N GLU A 9 -13.93 -3.12 40.37
CA GLU A 9 -14.77 -3.69 41.42
C GLU A 9 -16.09 -4.28 40.88
N GLN A 10 -16.69 -3.67 39.85
CA GLN A 10 -17.91 -4.23 39.22
C GLN A 10 -17.64 -5.49 38.37
N GLN A 11 -16.47 -5.61 37.72
CA GLN A 11 -16.13 -6.84 37.00
C GLN A 11 -15.72 -7.99 37.93
N GLN A 12 -15.16 -7.73 39.11
CA GLN A 12 -14.90 -8.78 40.11
C GLN A 12 -16.19 -9.31 40.78
N LEU A 13 -17.25 -8.48 40.88
CA LEU A 13 -18.54 -8.91 41.44
C LEU A 13 -19.43 -9.66 40.43
N ILE A 14 -19.28 -9.44 39.12
CA ILE A 14 -20.05 -10.16 38.08
C ILE A 14 -19.36 -11.48 37.67
N SER A 15 -18.04 -11.58 37.84
CA SER A 15 -17.28 -12.82 37.57
C SER A 15 -17.41 -13.89 38.67
N GLY A 16 -18.05 -13.56 39.80
CA GLY A 16 -18.24 -14.45 40.95
C GLY A 16 -19.60 -15.16 41.05
N LEU A 17 -20.52 -14.94 40.09
CA LEU A 17 -21.89 -15.48 40.15
C LEU A 17 -22.30 -16.39 38.97
N PHE A 18 -21.39 -16.65 38.03
CA PHE A 18 -21.57 -17.66 37.00
C PHE A 18 -20.25 -18.40 36.76
N PHE A 19 -20.04 -19.52 37.45
CA PHE A 19 -19.33 -20.74 37.01
C PHE A 19 -18.98 -21.58 38.26
N SER A 20 -19.89 -22.49 38.62
CA SER A 20 -19.58 -23.65 39.47
C SER A 20 -20.17 -24.88 38.81
N ALA A 21 -19.39 -25.51 37.92
CA ALA A 21 -19.44 -26.94 37.63
C ALA A 21 -18.37 -27.29 36.57
N GLY A 22 -17.42 -28.15 36.94
CA GLY A 22 -16.75 -29.07 36.01
C GLY A 22 -15.43 -28.60 35.41
N ASN A 23 -14.36 -28.69 36.21
CA ASN A 23 -13.01 -28.86 35.70
C ASN A 23 -12.74 -30.36 35.43
N ASP A 24 -11.66 -30.62 34.68
CA ASP A 24 -11.01 -31.90 34.35
C ASP A 24 -11.49 -32.47 33.00
N GLY A 25 -10.69 -32.66 31.95
CA GLY A 25 -9.24 -32.74 31.81
C GLY A 25 -9.02 -33.77 30.69
N VAL A 26 -8.53 -33.35 29.52
CA VAL A 26 -8.25 -34.25 28.39
C VAL A 26 -6.74 -34.37 28.24
N ASP A 27 -6.23 -35.52 28.66
CA ASP A 27 -4.89 -36.00 28.34
C ASP A 27 -4.98 -37.27 27.50
N THR A 28 -4.20 -37.27 26.43
CA THR A 28 -3.56 -38.40 25.72
C THR A 28 -4.30 -39.73 25.43
N ILE A 29 -4.30 -40.06 24.13
CA ILE A 29 -4.72 -41.31 23.50
C ILE A 29 -3.84 -42.50 23.94
N SER A 30 -4.44 -43.52 24.56
CA SER A 30 -3.98 -44.91 24.45
C SER A 30 -5.16 -45.88 24.53
N LYS A 31 -5.06 -46.93 23.71
CA LYS A 31 -6.07 -47.96 23.41
C LYS A 31 -6.44 -48.80 24.63
N SER A 32 -7.73 -49.05 24.87
CA SER A 32 -8.31 -50.42 24.94
C SER A 32 -9.77 -50.44 25.45
N SER A 33 -10.62 -51.11 24.67
CA SER A 33 -11.65 -52.07 25.09
C SER A 33 -12.35 -51.90 26.46
N PHE A 34 -13.62 -51.50 26.48
CA PHE A 34 -14.72 -52.43 26.80
C PHE A 34 -16.12 -51.85 26.55
N ARG A 35 -16.98 -52.80 26.19
CA ARG A 35 -18.40 -52.80 25.82
C ARG A 35 -19.29 -52.53 27.05
N THR A 36 -20.37 -51.72 26.93
CA THR A 36 -21.80 -52.14 27.00
C THR A 36 -22.80 -51.04 27.42
N LYS A 37 -23.90 -50.98 26.65
CA LYS A 37 -25.35 -50.82 27.00
C LYS A 37 -25.79 -49.59 27.82
N LYS A 38 -26.59 -48.70 27.20
CA LYS A 38 -28.07 -48.75 27.04
C LYS A 38 -28.82 -48.36 28.33
N LYS A 39 -29.47 -47.18 28.34
CA LYS A 39 -30.93 -47.05 28.53
C LYS A 39 -31.45 -45.62 28.36
N GLU A 40 -32.58 -45.55 27.68
CA GLU A 40 -33.47 -44.41 27.49
C GLU A 40 -34.23 -44.04 28.78
N SER A 41 -34.55 -42.74 28.90
CA SER A 41 -35.78 -42.13 29.42
C SER A 41 -35.54 -40.61 29.38
N GLY A 42 -36.26 -39.74 28.67
CA GLY A 42 -37.71 -39.69 28.46
C GLY A 42 -38.37 -39.04 29.68
N ILE A 43 -38.64 -37.73 29.64
CA ILE A 43 -39.68 -37.01 30.41
C ILE A 43 -39.93 -35.65 29.73
N GLN A 44 -41.18 -35.21 29.86
CA GLN A 44 -41.99 -34.36 28.99
C GLN A 44 -42.57 -33.20 29.83
N SER A 45 -42.79 -32.05 29.19
CA SER A 45 -43.65 -30.91 29.62
C SER A 45 -43.18 -30.12 30.88
N THR A 46 -43.41 -28.81 31.02
CA THR A 46 -44.65 -28.06 30.79
C THR A 46 -44.39 -26.55 30.69
N THR A 47 -45.25 -25.92 29.90
CA THR A 47 -45.64 -24.51 29.74
C THR A 47 -45.87 -23.70 31.01
N THR A 48 -45.62 -22.38 30.96
CA THR A 48 -46.48 -21.37 31.58
C THR A 48 -46.39 -20.05 30.80
N GLU A 49 -47.55 -19.59 30.33
CA GLU A 49 -47.86 -18.31 29.68
C GLU A 49 -47.98 -17.18 30.73
N GLU A 50 -47.79 -15.91 30.33
CA GLU A 50 -48.77 -14.80 30.40
C GLU A 50 -48.14 -13.39 30.19
N PRO A 51 -48.91 -12.32 29.91
CA PRO A 51 -48.66 -11.43 28.77
C PRO A 51 -48.53 -9.93 29.15
N SER A 52 -48.31 -9.05 28.16
CA SER A 52 -48.67 -7.62 28.28
C SER A 52 -48.87 -6.92 26.94
N ASN A 53 -50.08 -6.38 26.80
CA ASN A 53 -50.62 -5.44 25.82
C ASN A 53 -49.69 -4.31 25.33
N ARG A 54 -49.85 -3.94 24.05
CA ARG A 54 -50.20 -2.55 23.66
C ARG A 54 -50.77 -2.47 22.24
N ASP A 55 -51.92 -1.81 22.16
CA ASP A 55 -52.71 -1.52 20.97
C ASP A 55 -52.16 -0.37 20.10
N ILE A 56 -52.23 -0.59 18.78
CA ILE A 56 -52.95 0.19 17.74
C ILE A 56 -52.80 1.74 17.73
N LEU A 57 -52.19 2.25 16.65
CA LEU A 57 -52.84 3.26 15.80
C LEU A 57 -52.42 3.08 14.33
N GLU A 58 -53.43 2.94 13.48
CA GLU A 58 -53.39 2.89 12.02
C GLU A 58 -52.99 4.25 11.42
N ASP A 59 -52.31 4.23 10.26
CA ASP A 59 -52.67 5.14 9.18
C ASP A 59 -52.25 4.57 7.82
N ASP A 60 -53.25 4.46 6.96
CA ASP A 60 -53.21 3.95 5.59
C ASP A 60 -52.43 4.88 4.65
N LYS A 61 -51.67 4.30 3.71
CA LYS A 61 -51.63 4.77 2.32
C LYS A 61 -51.01 3.73 1.39
N GLN A 62 -51.91 3.00 0.75
CA GLN A 62 -51.72 2.12 -0.37
C GLN A 62 -51.53 2.96 -1.64
N HIS A 63 -50.41 2.76 -2.35
CA HIS A 63 -50.23 3.27 -3.70
C HIS A 63 -49.84 2.10 -4.61
N ASP A 64 -50.81 1.68 -5.40
CA ASP A 64 -50.65 0.81 -6.56
C ASP A 64 -49.69 1.44 -7.57
N LEU A 65 -48.71 0.67 -8.06
CA LEU A 65 -48.01 0.96 -9.30
C LEU A 65 -47.77 -0.33 -10.07
N GLU A 66 -48.33 -0.30 -11.27
CA GLU A 66 -48.48 -1.36 -12.23
C GLU A 66 -47.15 -1.92 -12.74
N GLU A 67 -47.15 -3.24 -12.92
CA GLU A 67 -46.14 -4.03 -13.58
C GLU A 67 -46.42 -4.01 -15.10
N PRO A 68 -45.52 -3.53 -15.97
CA PRO A 68 -45.72 -3.62 -17.40
C PRO A 68 -45.19 -4.94 -17.95
N LEU A 69 -46.14 -5.80 -18.35
CA LEU A 69 -45.97 -6.88 -19.31
C LEU A 69 -45.34 -6.37 -20.62
N ILE A 70 -44.20 -6.95 -21.01
CA ILE A 70 -43.61 -6.81 -22.35
C ILE A 70 -43.68 -8.18 -23.06
N PRO A 71 -44.19 -8.25 -24.31
CA PRO A 71 -44.46 -9.50 -25.04
C PRO A 71 -43.21 -10.10 -25.70
N PRO A 72 -43.28 -11.37 -26.18
CA PRO A 72 -42.17 -12.04 -26.84
C PRO A 72 -42.04 -11.56 -28.30
N SER A 73 -40.86 -11.11 -28.70
CA SER A 73 -40.57 -10.78 -30.10
C SER A 73 -39.93 -11.96 -30.83
N GLU A 74 -40.67 -12.36 -31.85
CA GLU A 74 -40.43 -13.25 -32.99
C GLU A 74 -38.98 -13.39 -33.53
N THR A 75 -38.72 -14.65 -33.89
CA THR A 75 -37.96 -15.17 -35.03
C THR A 75 -37.68 -14.21 -36.20
N GLU A 76 -36.40 -14.11 -36.59
CA GLU A 76 -36.00 -13.84 -37.98
C GLU A 76 -34.99 -14.90 -38.42
N ASP A 77 -35.50 -15.87 -39.19
CA ASP A 77 -34.72 -16.73 -40.07
C ASP A 77 -34.24 -15.89 -41.26
N LYS A 78 -32.93 -15.92 -41.53
CA LYS A 78 -32.37 -15.52 -42.84
C LYS A 78 -31.82 -16.74 -43.53
N GLU A 79 -32.70 -17.37 -44.32
CA GLU A 79 -32.32 -18.10 -45.52
C GLU A 79 -31.57 -17.15 -46.47
N VAL A 80 -30.36 -17.53 -46.86
CA VAL A 80 -29.69 -16.96 -48.03
C VAL A 80 -29.53 -18.08 -49.05
N SER A 81 -30.04 -17.78 -50.23
CA SER A 81 -30.30 -18.67 -51.36
C SER A 81 -29.05 -19.33 -51.96
N THR A 82 -29.22 -20.59 -52.33
CA THR A 82 -28.49 -21.29 -53.39
C THR A 82 -28.96 -20.87 -54.79
N ALA A 83 -28.03 -20.87 -55.75
CA ALA A 83 -28.09 -20.66 -57.22
C ALA A 83 -27.31 -19.39 -57.60
N ASP A 84 -26.30 -19.39 -58.48
CA ASP A 84 -26.20 -20.11 -59.75
C ASP A 84 -24.75 -20.45 -60.14
N LEU A 85 -24.65 -21.51 -60.94
CA LEU A 85 -23.52 -21.93 -61.75
C LEU A 85 -23.34 -20.98 -62.95
N SER A 86 -22.11 -20.52 -63.19
CA SER A 86 -21.56 -20.38 -64.53
C SER A 86 -20.04 -20.26 -64.47
N ASP A 87 -19.35 -21.29 -64.98
CA ASP A 87 -18.24 -21.20 -65.93
C ASP A 87 -17.51 -19.86 -66.02
N GLU A 88 -16.27 -19.82 -65.53
CA GLU A 88 -15.20 -19.05 -66.17
C GLU A 88 -13.84 -19.70 -65.91
N ASP A 89 -13.08 -19.76 -67.00
CA ASP A 89 -11.92 -20.60 -67.27
C ASP A 89 -10.63 -20.18 -66.57
N ASP A 90 -9.74 -21.16 -66.38
CA ASP A 90 -8.28 -21.07 -66.50
C ASP A 90 -7.57 -19.77 -66.08
N ASP A 91 -7.25 -19.64 -64.80
CA ASP A 91 -6.08 -18.88 -64.33
C ASP A 91 -5.40 -19.60 -63.14
N VAL A 92 -4.93 -20.82 -63.42
CA VAL A 92 -3.96 -21.53 -62.59
C VAL A 92 -2.57 -21.02 -62.98
N ASN A 93 -2.07 -19.98 -62.33
CA ASN A 93 -0.64 -19.72 -62.07
C ASN A 93 -0.48 -18.39 -61.30
N ASN A 94 0.25 -18.41 -60.18
CA ASN A 94 0.58 -17.29 -59.27
C ASN A 94 -0.33 -17.10 -58.04
N LEU A 95 -0.63 -18.19 -57.32
CA LEU A 95 -0.74 -18.09 -55.86
C LEU A 95 0.67 -17.78 -55.34
N GLU A 96 1.00 -16.49 -55.22
CA GLU A 96 2.06 -16.02 -54.32
C GLU A 96 1.75 -16.64 -52.95
N ILE A 97 2.47 -17.71 -52.63
CA ILE A 97 2.51 -18.26 -51.28
C ILE A 97 3.11 -17.15 -50.46
N ASP A 98 2.24 -16.34 -49.84
CA ASP A 98 2.61 -15.24 -48.98
C ASP A 98 3.39 -15.84 -47.81
N SER A 99 4.71 -15.87 -47.95
CA SER A 99 5.68 -16.46 -47.03
C SER A 99 5.69 -15.78 -45.66
N ASN A 100 4.77 -14.84 -45.44
CA ASN A 100 4.57 -14.08 -44.22
C ASN A 100 3.50 -14.67 -43.28
N ASN A 101 2.81 -15.75 -43.66
CA ASN A 101 1.92 -16.47 -42.74
C ASN A 101 2.73 -17.34 -41.75
N GLU A 102 3.48 -16.70 -40.86
CA GLU A 102 4.07 -17.34 -39.69
C GLU A 102 2.96 -18.00 -38.87
N ILE A 103 2.91 -19.33 -38.87
CA ILE A 103 1.95 -20.09 -38.06
C ILE A 103 2.20 -19.73 -36.59
N PRO A 104 1.24 -19.08 -35.90
CA PRO A 104 1.45 -18.63 -34.53
C PRO A 104 1.63 -19.85 -33.62
N THR A 105 2.84 -20.03 -33.10
CA THR A 105 3.19 -21.18 -32.26
C THR A 105 2.56 -21.02 -30.87
N ARG A 106 1.63 -21.91 -30.51
CA ARG A 106 1.12 -22.04 -29.13
C ARG A 106 2.09 -22.90 -28.31
N TYR A 107 2.40 -22.48 -27.09
CA TYR A 107 3.22 -23.30 -26.19
C TYR A 107 2.86 -23.05 -24.72
N SER A 108 3.03 -24.10 -23.91
CA SER A 108 2.86 -24.08 -22.45
C SER A 108 4.20 -23.72 -21.80
N LEU A 109 4.19 -22.81 -20.81
CA LEU A 109 5.39 -22.41 -20.08
C LEU A 109 5.92 -23.54 -19.19
N ALA A 110 5.02 -24.30 -18.57
CA ALA A 110 5.36 -25.45 -17.75
C ALA A 110 6.08 -26.54 -18.56
N LEU A 111 5.69 -26.74 -19.82
CA LEU A 111 6.24 -27.80 -20.67
C LEU A 111 7.38 -27.32 -21.57
N HIS A 112 7.69 -26.02 -21.58
CA HIS A 112 8.72 -25.47 -22.45
C HIS A 112 10.12 -26.02 -22.11
N SER A 113 10.94 -26.26 -23.12
CA SER A 113 12.29 -26.84 -22.96
C SER A 113 13.23 -25.96 -22.13
N THR A 114 13.01 -24.65 -22.11
CA THR A 114 13.81 -23.69 -21.33
C THR A 114 13.47 -23.65 -19.83
N THR A 115 12.35 -24.26 -19.43
CA THR A 115 11.85 -24.23 -18.04
C THR A 115 12.41 -25.43 -17.26
N PRO A 116 13.27 -25.22 -16.24
CA PRO A 116 13.86 -26.30 -15.46
C PRO A 116 12.80 -27.13 -14.72
N LEU A 117 13.02 -28.44 -14.57
CA LEU A 117 12.08 -29.35 -13.91
C LEU A 117 11.66 -28.89 -12.51
N LEU A 118 12.61 -28.38 -11.72
CA LEU A 118 12.33 -27.86 -10.38
C LEU A 118 11.30 -26.73 -10.40
N ILE A 119 11.41 -25.81 -11.36
CA ILE A 119 10.51 -24.66 -11.49
C ILE A 119 9.12 -25.09 -11.94
N ARG A 120 9.03 -26.15 -12.76
CA ARG A 120 7.74 -26.74 -13.19
C ARG A 120 6.89 -27.21 -12.01
N ILE A 121 7.54 -27.70 -10.96
CA ILE A 121 6.88 -28.19 -9.74
C ILE A 121 6.71 -27.06 -8.72
N LEU A 122 7.76 -26.25 -8.52
CA LEU A 122 7.78 -25.20 -7.51
C LEU A 122 6.73 -24.10 -7.78
N VAL A 123 6.57 -23.67 -9.03
CA VAL A 123 5.64 -22.57 -9.37
C VAL A 123 4.19 -22.90 -9.00
N PRO A 124 3.61 -24.05 -9.44
CA PRO A 124 2.27 -24.46 -9.02
C PRO A 124 2.11 -24.60 -7.50
N LEU A 125 3.10 -25.17 -6.80
CA LEU A 125 3.07 -25.35 -5.35
C LEU A 125 3.04 -24.00 -4.62
N LEU A 126 3.87 -23.04 -5.05
CA LEU A 126 3.89 -21.70 -4.47
C LEU A 126 2.57 -20.95 -4.75
N LEU A 127 2.00 -21.06 -5.95
CA LEU A 127 0.70 -20.46 -6.27
C LEU A 127 -0.42 -21.03 -5.38
N LEU A 128 -0.44 -22.35 -5.16
CA LEU A 128 -1.41 -23.00 -4.29
C LEU A 128 -1.18 -22.63 -2.82
N GLY A 129 0.08 -22.56 -2.38
CA GLY A 129 0.45 -22.08 -1.06
C GLY A 129 0.00 -20.65 -0.82
N SER A 130 0.19 -19.74 -1.80
CA SER A 130 -0.31 -18.36 -1.73
C SER A 130 -1.83 -18.31 -1.60
N HIS A 131 -2.57 -19.15 -2.33
CA HIS A 131 -4.03 -19.24 -2.15
C HIS A 131 -4.42 -19.65 -0.73
N GLY A 132 -3.75 -20.65 -0.16
CA GLY A 132 -3.98 -21.09 1.22
C GLY A 132 -3.68 -19.98 2.23
N MET A 133 -2.59 -19.24 2.04
CA MET A 133 -2.24 -18.10 2.90
C MET A 133 -3.23 -16.94 2.78
N PHE A 134 -3.76 -16.64 1.59
CA PHE A 134 -4.82 -15.64 1.41
C PHE A 134 -6.10 -16.04 2.14
N ILE A 135 -6.55 -17.29 1.96
CA ILE A 135 -7.73 -17.82 2.65
C ILE A 135 -7.53 -17.72 4.16
N TYR A 136 -6.40 -18.18 4.68
CA TYR A 136 -6.10 -18.12 6.11
C TYR A 136 -6.08 -16.68 6.63
N GLY A 137 -5.39 -15.77 5.92
CA GLY A 137 -5.31 -14.36 6.30
C GLY A 137 -6.65 -13.62 6.28
N GLN A 138 -7.60 -14.05 5.46
CA GLN A 138 -8.97 -13.51 5.40
C GLN A 138 -9.88 -14.04 6.52
N PHE A 139 -9.62 -15.25 7.04
CA PHE A 139 -10.44 -15.85 8.10
C PHE A 139 -9.92 -15.58 9.51
N GLU A 140 -8.61 -15.44 9.68
CA GLU A 140 -8.03 -15.13 10.99
C GLU A 140 -8.19 -13.65 11.37
N PRO A 141 -8.18 -13.33 12.68
CA PRO A 141 -8.05 -11.96 13.17
C PRO A 141 -6.86 -11.25 12.53
N MET A 142 -7.10 -10.07 11.97
CA MET A 142 -6.09 -9.31 11.24
C MET A 142 -5.37 -8.32 12.14
N TRP A 143 -6.10 -7.63 13.02
CA TRP A 143 -5.52 -6.71 13.99
C TRP A 143 -6.38 -6.61 15.25
N GLN A 144 -5.75 -6.12 16.32
CA GLN A 144 -6.42 -5.78 17.57
C GLN A 144 -6.07 -4.37 18.00
N LEU A 145 -7.06 -3.66 18.54
CA LEU A 145 -6.86 -2.38 19.19
C LEU A 145 -6.53 -2.64 20.66
N ASN A 146 -5.31 -2.32 21.07
CA ASN A 146 -4.85 -2.48 22.43
C ASN A 146 -4.75 -1.12 23.13
N LEU A 147 -5.30 -1.05 24.33
CA LEU A 147 -5.11 0.07 25.25
C LEU A 147 -4.15 -0.41 26.34
N ASP A 148 -2.93 0.11 26.33
CA ASP A 148 -1.94 -0.16 27.36
C ASP A 148 -1.70 1.11 28.15
N THR A 149 -2.07 1.09 29.43
CA THR A 149 -1.89 2.20 30.35
C THR A 149 -0.97 1.75 31.47
N ASN A 150 0.13 2.46 31.59
CA ASN A 150 1.21 2.19 32.51
C ASN A 150 1.49 3.47 33.30
N ILE A 151 0.79 3.61 34.42
CA ILE A 151 0.94 4.72 35.35
C ILE A 151 1.77 4.19 36.52
N THR A 152 3.06 4.51 36.53
CA THR A 152 4.00 4.13 37.59
C THR A 152 4.32 5.30 38.49
N ASP A 153 4.19 5.11 39.81
CA ASP A 153 4.71 6.00 40.84
C ASP A 153 4.19 7.45 40.75
N ILE A 154 2.98 7.68 40.23
CA ILE A 154 2.38 9.01 40.35
C ILE A 154 2.01 9.21 41.81
N TRP A 155 2.69 10.14 42.48
CA TRP A 155 2.35 10.50 43.85
C TRP A 155 2.05 11.98 44.03
N PHE A 156 1.10 12.23 44.93
CA PHE A 156 0.62 13.55 45.30
C PHE A 156 0.97 13.78 46.77
N ASN A 157 1.72 14.83 47.07
CA ASN A 157 2.10 15.20 48.43
C ASN A 157 1.55 16.58 48.82
N ALA A 158 0.78 16.64 49.90
CA ALA A 158 0.26 17.88 50.46
C ALA A 158 1.37 18.66 51.20
N THR A 159 1.93 19.68 50.56
CA THR A 159 3.05 20.47 51.10
C THR A 159 2.60 21.72 51.88
N THR A 160 1.45 22.30 51.53
CA THR A 160 0.96 23.50 52.24
C THR A 160 0.01 23.14 53.36
N THR A 161 -0.02 23.97 54.42
CA THR A 161 -0.93 23.77 55.56
C THR A 161 -2.40 23.81 55.16
N MET A 162 -2.76 24.54 54.09
CA MET A 162 -4.13 24.56 53.56
C MET A 162 -4.48 23.25 52.87
N THR A 163 -3.58 22.72 52.04
CA THR A 163 -3.75 21.41 51.39
C THR A 163 -3.77 20.28 52.40
N GLN A 164 -2.88 20.29 53.39
CA GLN A 164 -2.84 19.29 54.47
C GLN A 164 -4.15 19.28 55.25
N LYS A 165 -4.69 20.45 55.62
CA LYS A 165 -6.00 20.54 56.28
C LYS A 165 -7.14 20.01 55.42
N ALA A 166 -7.11 20.27 54.11
CA ALA A 166 -8.13 19.72 53.20
C ALA A 166 -8.04 18.18 53.14
N PHE A 167 -6.83 17.63 53.11
CA PHE A 167 -6.60 16.17 53.16
C PHE A 167 -7.03 15.57 54.51
N ASP A 168 -6.73 16.25 55.62
CA ASP A 168 -7.16 15.86 56.97
C ASP A 168 -8.69 15.84 57.08
N GLN A 169 -9.38 16.83 56.50
CA GLN A 169 -10.84 16.88 56.45
C GLN A 169 -11.43 15.70 55.67
N LEU A 170 -10.75 15.29 54.59
CA LEU A 170 -11.12 14.13 53.77
C LEU A 170 -10.59 12.79 54.33
N HIS A 171 -9.90 12.81 55.48
CA HIS A 171 -9.26 11.63 56.10
C HIS A 171 -8.35 10.86 55.12
N LYS A 172 -7.64 11.58 54.24
CA LYS A 172 -6.66 11.00 53.30
C LYS A 172 -5.23 11.25 53.78
N PRO A 173 -4.30 10.29 53.56
CA PRO A 173 -2.89 10.51 53.86
C PRO A 173 -2.35 11.68 53.03
N HIS A 174 -1.43 12.47 53.59
CA HIS A 174 -0.82 13.60 52.88
C HIS A 174 -0.06 13.18 51.63
N GLU A 175 0.36 11.91 51.55
CA GLU A 175 0.98 11.29 50.39
C GLU A 175 0.05 10.21 49.83
N ILE A 176 -0.32 10.34 48.55
CA ILE A 176 -1.16 9.37 47.84
C ILE A 176 -0.35 8.86 46.65
N HIS A 177 -0.11 7.56 46.61
CA HIS A 177 0.49 6.88 45.46
C HIS A 177 -0.61 6.28 44.58
N ILE A 178 -0.50 6.48 43.27
CA ILE A 178 -1.40 5.93 42.26
C ILE A 178 -0.55 5.12 41.29
N ASP A 179 -0.62 3.80 41.45
CA ASP A 179 -0.08 2.85 40.48
C ASP A 179 -1.25 2.23 39.72
N TYR A 180 -1.25 2.38 38.39
CA TYR A 180 -2.27 1.82 37.54
C TYR A 180 -1.66 1.19 36.31
N HIS A 181 -1.78 -0.13 36.26
CA HIS A 181 -1.47 -0.90 35.07
C HIS A 181 -2.76 -1.54 34.57
N GLU A 182 -3.10 -1.25 33.31
CA GLU A 182 -4.15 -1.93 32.58
C GLU A 182 -3.70 -2.11 31.13
N ASN A 183 -3.59 -3.36 30.73
CA ASN A 183 -3.42 -3.76 29.34
C ASN A 183 -4.72 -4.45 28.92
N ARG A 184 -5.52 -3.75 28.12
CA ARG A 184 -6.85 -4.19 27.70
C ARG A 184 -6.94 -4.20 26.19
N VAL A 185 -7.26 -5.39 25.66
CA VAL A 185 -7.70 -5.54 24.28
C VAL A 185 -9.10 -4.93 24.18
N VAL A 186 -9.21 -3.81 23.48
CA VAL A 186 -10.46 -3.07 23.30
C VAL A 186 -11.34 -3.81 22.31
N GLU A 187 -10.76 -4.16 21.16
CA GLU A 187 -11.50 -4.82 20.08
C GLU A 187 -10.55 -5.59 19.17
N THR A 188 -11.02 -6.73 18.67
CA THR A 188 -10.33 -7.55 17.68
C THR A 188 -11.13 -7.52 16.38
N PHE A 189 -10.46 -7.30 15.26
CA PHE A 189 -11.10 -7.16 13.97
C PHE A 189 -10.69 -8.30 13.04
N THR A 190 -11.68 -9.04 12.54
CA THR A 190 -11.53 -9.92 11.38
C THR A 190 -11.82 -9.15 10.09
N TYR A 191 -11.38 -9.69 8.95
CA TYR A 191 -11.71 -9.13 7.63
C TYR A 191 -13.23 -9.02 7.40
N GLY A 192 -13.97 -10.07 7.78
CA GLY A 192 -15.43 -10.11 7.68
C GLY A 192 -16.11 -9.08 8.56
N ASP A 193 -15.63 -8.88 9.78
CA ASP A 193 -16.17 -7.88 10.72
C ASP A 193 -15.94 -6.46 10.19
N ALA A 194 -14.75 -6.18 9.63
CA ALA A 194 -14.44 -4.90 9.03
C ALA A 194 -15.41 -4.60 7.85
N ILE A 195 -15.63 -5.55 6.95
CA ILE A 195 -16.60 -5.40 5.85
C ILE A 195 -18.01 -5.15 6.39
N ASN A 196 -18.45 -5.94 7.37
CA ASN A 196 -19.79 -5.82 7.93
C ASN A 196 -20.01 -4.44 8.56
N LYS A 197 -19.05 -3.94 9.35
CA LYS A 197 -19.10 -2.60 9.94
C LYS A 197 -19.18 -1.51 8.87
N LEU A 198 -18.35 -1.61 7.82
CA LEU A 198 -18.36 -0.65 6.71
C LEU A 198 -19.67 -0.69 5.91
N TRP A 199 -20.28 -1.86 5.77
CA TRP A 199 -21.53 -2.05 5.04
C TRP A 199 -22.74 -1.49 5.79
N VAL A 200 -22.84 -1.79 7.09
CA VAL A 200 -23.93 -1.31 7.95
C VAL A 200 -23.87 0.21 8.08
N ALA A 201 -22.67 0.78 8.18
CA ALA A 201 -22.43 2.22 8.26
C ALA A 201 -23.26 2.91 9.37
N ALA A 202 -23.42 2.26 10.52
CA ALA A 202 -24.16 2.81 11.65
C ALA A 202 -23.43 4.06 12.18
N GLY A 203 -24.15 5.17 12.34
CA GLY A 203 -23.62 6.41 12.91
C GLY A 203 -22.77 7.29 11.97
N LEU A 204 -22.73 6.98 10.66
CA LEU A 204 -21.88 7.72 9.71
C LEU A 204 -22.62 8.80 8.91
N PRO A 205 -21.97 9.97 8.67
CA PRO A 205 -22.57 11.05 7.89
C PRO A 205 -22.73 10.71 6.41
N SER A 206 -21.91 9.80 5.86
CA SER A 206 -22.03 9.35 4.47
C SER A 206 -22.07 7.81 4.35
N LYS A 207 -23.26 7.28 4.05
CA LYS A 207 -23.45 5.82 3.83
C LYS A 207 -22.84 5.34 2.52
N THR A 208 -22.75 6.21 1.52
CA THR A 208 -22.28 5.84 0.17
C THR A 208 -20.77 5.58 0.17
N GLY A 209 -19.98 6.45 0.80
CA GLY A 209 -18.52 6.32 0.83
C GLY A 209 -18.05 5.03 1.51
N THR A 210 -18.64 4.68 2.64
CA THR A 210 -18.26 3.47 3.39
C THR A 210 -18.70 2.18 2.69
N ARG A 211 -19.86 2.17 2.03
CA ARG A 211 -20.28 1.04 1.19
C ARG A 211 -19.37 0.87 -0.02
N ILE A 212 -18.94 1.96 -0.66
CA ILE A 212 -17.94 1.90 -1.74
C ILE A 212 -16.64 1.28 -1.19
N SER A 213 -16.14 1.75 -0.06
CA SER A 213 -14.96 1.18 0.60
C SER A 213 -15.11 -0.32 0.89
N ALA A 214 -16.27 -0.77 1.39
CA ALA A 214 -16.54 -2.19 1.61
C ALA A 214 -16.49 -3.00 0.31
N VAL A 215 -17.08 -2.49 -0.78
CA VAL A 215 -17.02 -3.13 -2.10
C VAL A 215 -15.59 -3.18 -2.61
N LEU A 216 -14.81 -2.10 -2.47
CA LEU A 216 -13.41 -2.07 -2.89
C LEU A 216 -12.57 -3.08 -2.09
N LEU A 217 -12.79 -3.21 -0.79
CA LEU A 217 -12.11 -4.23 0.02
C LEU A 217 -12.46 -5.65 -0.45
N ILE A 218 -13.75 -5.96 -0.66
CA ILE A 218 -14.18 -7.28 -1.17
C ILE A 218 -13.56 -7.58 -2.53
N LEU A 219 -13.56 -6.60 -3.44
CA LEU A 219 -13.03 -6.78 -4.79
C LEU A 219 -11.51 -6.96 -4.77
N PHE A 220 -10.76 -6.07 -4.12
CA PHE A 220 -9.30 -6.03 -4.22
C PHE A 220 -8.55 -6.91 -3.22
N SER A 221 -9.12 -7.16 -2.04
CA SER A 221 -8.54 -8.03 -1.00
C SER A 221 -9.17 -9.42 -0.96
N GLY A 222 -10.48 -9.49 -1.23
CA GLY A 222 -11.22 -10.75 -1.28
C GLY A 222 -11.00 -11.47 -2.61
N ILE A 223 -11.67 -11.01 -3.68
CA ILE A 223 -11.82 -11.76 -4.93
C ILE A 223 -10.54 -11.71 -5.79
N TRP A 224 -9.96 -10.52 -5.93
CA TRP A 224 -8.88 -10.26 -6.88
C TRP A 224 -7.61 -11.10 -6.65
N PRO A 225 -7.09 -11.28 -5.41
CA PRO A 225 -5.89 -12.07 -5.20
C PRO A 225 -6.06 -13.53 -5.63
N HIS A 226 -7.23 -14.11 -5.39
CA HIS A 226 -7.54 -15.46 -5.88
C HIS A 226 -7.68 -15.49 -7.40
N LEU A 227 -8.40 -14.55 -8.00
CA LEU A 227 -8.55 -14.49 -9.46
C LEU A 227 -7.19 -14.38 -10.15
N LYS A 228 -6.30 -13.50 -9.65
CA LYS A 228 -4.94 -13.33 -10.16
C LYS A 228 -4.15 -14.64 -10.11
N LEU A 229 -4.09 -15.29 -8.95
CA LEU A 229 -3.34 -16.54 -8.77
C LEU A 229 -3.90 -17.67 -9.65
N PHE A 230 -5.23 -17.74 -9.77
CA PHE A 230 -5.90 -18.71 -10.63
C PHE A 230 -5.55 -18.49 -12.11
N VAL A 231 -5.62 -17.25 -12.60
CA VAL A 231 -5.25 -16.92 -13.99
C VAL A 231 -3.76 -17.21 -14.23
N LEU A 232 -2.85 -16.85 -13.30
CA LEU A 232 -1.44 -17.21 -13.41
C LEU A 232 -1.24 -18.73 -13.50
N HIS A 233 -1.98 -19.50 -12.72
CA HIS A 233 -1.94 -20.96 -12.75
C HIS A 233 -2.42 -21.52 -14.10
N LEU A 234 -3.51 -20.96 -14.66
CA LEU A 234 -4.00 -21.36 -15.98
C LEU A 234 -2.99 -21.06 -17.09
N TYR A 235 -2.40 -19.86 -17.11
CA TYR A 235 -1.43 -19.47 -18.14
C TYR A 235 -0.08 -20.17 -18.02
N TRP A 236 0.23 -20.73 -16.85
CA TRP A 236 1.40 -21.59 -16.67
C TRP A 236 1.27 -22.90 -17.44
N TRP A 237 0.10 -23.55 -17.36
CA TRP A 237 -0.13 -24.87 -17.92
C TRP A 237 -0.71 -24.86 -19.34
N ILE A 238 -1.66 -23.97 -19.62
CA ILE A 238 -2.40 -23.98 -20.89
C ILE A 238 -1.57 -23.35 -22.00
N PRO A 239 -1.34 -24.04 -23.13
CA PRO A 239 -0.64 -23.45 -24.27
C PRO A 239 -1.48 -22.32 -24.88
N ARG A 240 -0.92 -21.11 -24.90
CA ARG A 240 -1.56 -19.89 -25.42
C ARG A 240 -0.68 -19.22 -26.47
N PHE A 241 -1.28 -18.32 -27.25
CA PHE A 241 -0.54 -17.49 -28.18
C PHE A 241 0.30 -16.45 -27.42
N GLU A 242 1.48 -16.17 -27.96
CA GLU A 242 2.46 -15.27 -27.34
C GLU A 242 1.92 -13.86 -27.10
N LYS A 243 1.18 -13.31 -28.07
CA LYS A 243 0.57 -11.97 -27.98
C LYS A 243 -0.45 -11.91 -26.84
N GLU A 244 -1.35 -12.89 -26.77
CA GLU A 244 -2.39 -12.96 -25.72
C GLU A 244 -1.77 -13.08 -24.32
N ARG A 245 -0.75 -13.95 -24.17
CA ARG A 245 -0.08 -14.18 -22.89
C ARG A 245 0.67 -12.94 -22.41
N THR A 246 1.39 -12.26 -23.30
CA THR A 246 2.11 -11.02 -22.98
C THR A 246 1.15 -9.93 -22.51
N THR A 247 0.01 -9.77 -23.20
CA THR A 247 -1.02 -8.80 -22.81
C THR A 247 -1.65 -9.18 -21.46
N CYS A 248 -1.96 -10.46 -21.25
CA CYS A 248 -2.50 -10.93 -19.98
C CYS A 248 -1.54 -10.68 -18.81
N PHE A 249 -0.26 -11.06 -18.95
CA PHE A 249 0.75 -10.82 -17.90
C PHE A 249 1.00 -9.33 -17.63
N PHE A 250 0.91 -8.48 -18.65
CA PHE A 250 0.95 -7.04 -18.46
C PHE A 250 -0.20 -6.56 -17.56
N TRP A 251 -1.43 -7.02 -17.81
CA TRP A 251 -2.59 -6.68 -16.99
C TRP A 251 -2.53 -7.30 -15.59
N LEU A 252 -2.11 -8.57 -15.45
CA LEU A 252 -1.96 -9.23 -14.15
C LEU A 252 -0.87 -8.59 -13.29
N SER A 253 0.20 -8.09 -13.90
CA SER A 253 1.25 -7.35 -13.19
C SER A 253 0.73 -5.98 -12.73
N SER A 254 0.02 -5.26 -13.61
CA SER A 254 -0.53 -3.93 -13.31
C SER A 254 -1.61 -4.00 -12.22
N LEU A 255 -2.58 -4.89 -12.37
CA LEU A 255 -3.65 -5.11 -11.39
C LEU A 255 -3.14 -5.87 -10.16
N GLY A 256 -2.06 -6.64 -10.29
CA GLY A 256 -1.47 -7.41 -9.20
C GLY A 256 -1.00 -6.56 -8.02
N LYS A 257 -0.71 -5.28 -8.23
CA LYS A 257 -0.37 -4.32 -7.17
C LYS A 257 -1.57 -3.91 -6.32
N TRP A 258 -2.78 -3.97 -6.86
CA TRP A 258 -3.99 -3.55 -6.16
C TRP A 258 -4.35 -4.44 -4.98
N SER A 259 -3.80 -5.67 -4.92
CA SER A 259 -3.90 -6.51 -3.72
C SER A 259 -3.13 -5.94 -2.51
N LEU A 260 -2.30 -4.91 -2.69
CA LEU A 260 -1.66 -4.17 -1.59
C LEU A 260 -2.58 -3.12 -0.96
N ALA A 261 -3.73 -2.81 -1.56
CA ALA A 261 -4.63 -1.77 -1.04
C ALA A 261 -4.98 -2.01 0.43
N ASP A 262 -5.32 -3.26 0.78
CA ASP A 262 -5.66 -3.64 2.15
C ASP A 262 -4.47 -3.55 3.11
N VAL A 263 -3.29 -4.01 2.66
CA VAL A 263 -2.05 -3.86 3.44
C VAL A 263 -1.76 -2.40 3.72
N PHE A 264 -1.94 -1.50 2.74
CA PHE A 264 -1.77 -0.07 2.95
C PHE A 264 -2.85 0.54 3.84
N VAL A 265 -4.12 0.14 3.71
CA VAL A 265 -5.19 0.56 4.61
C VAL A 265 -4.79 0.25 6.06
N VAL A 266 -4.38 -0.99 6.33
CA VAL A 266 -3.96 -1.40 7.68
C VAL A 266 -2.72 -0.65 8.15
N CYS A 267 -1.70 -0.46 7.30
CA CYS A 267 -0.50 0.29 7.69
C CYS A 267 -0.79 1.76 8.00
N ILE A 268 -1.63 2.43 7.21
CA ILE A 268 -2.07 3.80 7.51
C ILE A 268 -2.90 3.80 8.79
N MET A 269 -3.76 2.80 9.00
CA MET A 269 -4.52 2.68 10.24
C MET A 269 -3.63 2.54 11.49
N ILE A 270 -2.61 1.68 11.43
CA ILE A 270 -1.59 1.56 12.47
C ILE A 270 -0.90 2.91 12.69
N GLY A 271 -0.51 3.60 11.61
CA GLY A 271 0.11 4.91 11.68
C GLY A 271 -0.74 5.96 12.40
N VAL A 272 -2.02 6.01 12.05
CA VAL A 272 -2.97 7.01 12.57
C VAL A 272 -3.39 6.70 14.01
N LEU A 273 -3.73 5.44 14.31
CA LEU A 273 -4.22 5.05 15.63
C LEU A 273 -3.12 4.76 16.65
N ASN A 274 -1.84 4.94 16.31
CA ASN A 274 -0.75 4.92 17.29
C ASN A 274 -0.75 6.23 18.10
N LEU A 275 -1.62 6.30 19.11
CA LEU A 275 -1.74 7.43 20.04
C LEU A 275 -0.92 7.13 21.28
N ASP A 276 0.14 7.91 21.48
CA ASP A 276 0.93 7.89 22.69
C ASP A 276 0.54 9.11 23.53
N LEU A 277 0.01 8.87 24.72
CA LEU A 277 -0.35 9.86 25.72
C LEU A 277 0.68 9.78 26.85
N VAL A 278 1.57 10.77 26.92
CA VAL A 278 2.50 10.90 28.05
C VAL A 278 1.81 11.70 29.14
N LEU A 279 1.66 11.10 30.31
CA LEU A 279 1.06 11.73 31.49
C LEU A 279 2.19 12.28 32.36
N ASP A 280 2.41 13.59 32.26
CA ASP A 280 3.25 14.34 33.18
C ASP A 280 2.41 14.93 34.33
N PRO A 281 2.58 14.48 35.58
CA PRO A 281 1.78 14.93 36.73
C PRO A 281 1.78 16.46 36.93
N GLU A 282 2.91 17.13 36.67
CA GLU A 282 3.01 18.59 36.80
C GLU A 282 2.20 19.30 35.72
N SER A 283 2.20 18.78 34.48
CA SER A 283 1.34 19.28 33.40
C SER A 283 -0.14 19.09 33.73
N ILE A 284 -0.55 17.92 34.26
CA ILE A 284 -1.94 17.68 34.71
C ILE A 284 -2.36 18.71 35.77
N LYS A 285 -1.49 18.93 36.77
CA LYS A 285 -1.74 19.88 37.85
C LYS A 285 -1.84 21.31 37.31
N ALA A 286 -0.97 21.69 36.38
CA ALA A 286 -0.97 23.02 35.77
C ALA A 286 -2.25 23.27 34.95
N GLY A 287 -2.66 22.33 34.10
CA GLY A 287 -3.89 22.45 33.33
C GLY A 287 -5.14 22.40 34.22
N LEU A 288 -5.17 21.54 35.25
CA LEU A 288 -6.26 21.52 36.22
C LEU A 288 -6.37 22.84 37.01
N LEU A 289 -5.25 23.51 37.30
CA LEU A 289 -5.24 24.85 37.91
C LEU A 289 -5.77 25.94 36.97
N GLY A 290 -5.53 25.80 35.66
CA GLY A 290 -6.09 26.66 34.61
C GLY A 290 -7.60 26.50 34.51
N GLU A 291 -8.03 25.25 34.31
CA GLU A 291 -9.39 24.86 33.94
C GLU A 291 -10.22 24.30 35.12
N LEU A 292 -9.86 24.67 36.35
CA LEU A 292 -10.55 24.19 37.57
C LEU A 292 -12.08 24.39 37.52
N PRO A 293 -12.62 25.55 37.07
CA PRO A 293 -14.06 25.75 36.95
C PRO A 293 -14.74 24.75 36.00
N MET A 294 -14.09 24.43 34.87
CA MET A 294 -14.60 23.46 33.91
C MET A 294 -14.61 22.05 34.52
N ALA A 295 -13.51 21.65 35.16
CA ALA A 295 -13.41 20.34 35.81
C ALA A 295 -14.51 20.14 36.87
N VAL A 296 -14.75 21.12 37.73
CA VAL A 296 -15.81 21.00 38.74
C VAL A 296 -17.20 21.09 38.14
N SER A 297 -17.42 21.89 37.10
CA SER A 297 -18.69 21.89 36.36
C SER A 297 -19.00 20.49 35.80
N TYR A 298 -18.01 19.84 35.20
CA TYR A 298 -18.11 18.46 34.71
C TYR A 298 -18.42 17.46 35.83
N VAL A 299 -17.71 17.53 36.95
CA VAL A 299 -17.95 16.63 38.09
C VAL A 299 -19.33 16.89 38.70
N LYS A 300 -19.75 18.15 38.85
CA LYS A 300 -21.08 18.54 39.36
C LYS A 300 -22.22 18.00 38.51
N LYS A 301 -22.01 17.93 37.20
CA LYS A 301 -23.02 17.44 36.25
C LYS A 301 -23.16 15.92 36.31
N ASN A 302 -22.04 15.20 36.46
CA ASN A 302 -22.01 13.74 36.40
C ASN A 302 -22.15 13.05 37.77
N TYR A 303 -21.85 13.74 38.87
CA TYR A 303 -21.85 13.17 40.20
C TYR A 303 -22.63 14.04 41.18
N THR A 304 -23.55 13.39 41.91
CA THR A 304 -24.11 14.03 43.10
C THR A 304 -23.03 14.12 44.18
N PRO A 305 -23.12 15.08 45.12
CA PRO A 305 -22.18 15.17 46.23
C PRO A 305 -22.04 13.86 47.00
N GLU A 306 -23.14 13.14 47.18
CA GLU A 306 -23.17 11.83 47.84
C GLU A 306 -22.37 10.82 47.03
N LYS A 307 -22.69 10.63 45.73
CA LYS A 307 -22.02 9.66 44.86
C LYS A 307 -20.53 9.95 44.73
N LEU A 308 -20.13 11.22 44.58
CA LEU A 308 -18.72 11.60 44.53
C LEU A 308 -17.99 11.22 45.82
N CYS A 309 -18.62 11.46 46.98
CA CYS A 309 -18.05 11.09 48.27
C CYS A 309 -17.98 9.58 48.48
N GLU A 310 -18.97 8.82 47.99
CA GLU A 310 -18.92 7.36 48.01
C GLU A 310 -17.73 6.83 47.23
N THR A 311 -17.51 7.35 46.01
CA THR A 311 -16.37 7.01 45.15
C THR A 311 -15.04 7.42 45.80
N PHE A 312 -14.97 8.62 46.39
CA PHE A 312 -13.71 9.14 46.95
C PHE A 312 -13.31 8.48 48.28
N ILE A 313 -14.27 8.12 49.12
CA ILE A 313 -14.04 7.52 50.44
C ILE A 313 -14.05 5.98 50.36
N HIS A 314 -14.54 5.39 49.26
CA HIS A 314 -14.81 3.95 49.12
C HIS A 314 -15.78 3.43 50.19
N LYS A 315 -16.81 4.22 50.53
CA LYS A 315 -17.85 3.86 51.52
C LYS A 315 -19.22 4.36 51.07
N HIS A 316 -20.25 3.52 51.21
CA HIS A 316 -21.63 3.93 50.94
C HIS A 316 -22.18 4.84 52.05
N CYS A 317 -22.51 6.08 51.70
CA CYS A 317 -23.06 7.08 52.60
C CYS A 317 -24.56 6.87 52.87
N ASP A 318 -25.25 6.08 52.05
CA ASP A 318 -26.68 5.74 52.21
C ASP A 318 -26.96 4.59 53.18
N SER A 319 -25.99 3.69 53.38
CA SER A 319 -26.12 2.59 54.35
C SER A 319 -26.19 3.14 55.78
N LYS A 320 -26.78 2.44 56.77
CA LYS A 320 -26.80 2.90 58.19
C LYS A 320 -25.37 2.85 58.75
N PRO A 321 -24.55 3.92 58.65
CA PRO A 321 -23.13 3.81 58.88
C PRO A 321 -22.87 3.80 60.38
N LYS A 322 -21.71 3.33 60.80
CA LYS A 322 -21.23 3.62 62.15
C LYS A 322 -21.12 5.13 62.33
N PHE A 323 -21.24 5.62 63.57
CA PHE A 323 -21.24 7.07 63.87
C PHE A 323 -20.05 7.82 63.23
N LEU A 324 -18.86 7.20 63.18
CA LEU A 324 -17.65 7.75 62.54
C LEU A 324 -17.80 7.89 61.01
N GLU A 325 -18.31 6.87 60.33
CA GLU A 325 -18.52 6.89 58.87
C GLU A 325 -19.56 7.95 58.47
N LYS A 326 -20.59 8.15 59.31
CA LYS A 326 -21.58 9.22 59.11
C LYS A 326 -20.95 10.61 59.20
N LEU A 327 -19.95 10.81 60.07
CA LEU A 327 -19.22 12.06 60.17
C LEU A 327 -18.32 12.30 58.95
N GLU A 328 -17.60 11.26 58.49
CA GLU A 328 -16.76 11.33 57.28
C GLU A 328 -17.60 11.66 56.03
N CYS A 329 -18.70 10.95 55.81
CA CYS A 329 -19.64 11.22 54.71
C CYS A 329 -20.22 12.64 54.79
N LYS A 330 -20.61 13.11 55.98
CA LYS A 330 -21.15 14.47 56.15
C LYS A 330 -20.08 15.54 55.89
N ALA A 331 -18.84 15.31 56.33
CA ALA A 331 -17.73 16.24 56.08
C ALA A 331 -17.42 16.34 54.58
N CYS A 332 -17.31 15.21 53.89
CA CYS A 332 -17.09 15.19 52.45
C CYS A 332 -18.24 15.83 51.67
N THR A 333 -19.49 15.44 51.94
CA THR A 333 -20.65 16.01 51.23
C THR A 333 -20.79 17.51 51.47
N THR A 334 -20.46 18.00 52.67
CA THR A 334 -20.41 19.46 52.95
C THR A 334 -19.32 20.14 52.13
N PHE A 335 -18.12 19.55 52.05
CA PHE A 335 -17.01 20.07 51.26
C PHE A 335 -17.33 20.09 49.75
N VAL A 336 -17.88 18.99 49.21
CA VAL A 336 -18.27 18.90 47.79
C VAL A 336 -19.40 19.89 47.47
N ASN A 337 -20.41 20.01 48.34
CA ASN A 337 -21.47 21.00 48.15
C ASN A 337 -20.93 22.44 48.18
N TYR A 338 -19.94 22.73 49.03
CA TYR A 338 -19.28 24.02 49.05
C TYR A 338 -18.55 24.28 47.73
N MET A 339 -17.75 23.33 47.26
CA MET A 339 -17.06 23.39 45.98
C MET A 339 -18.01 23.56 44.78
N TYR A 340 -19.18 22.90 44.79
CA TYR A 340 -20.15 22.97 43.69
C TYR A 340 -20.93 24.28 43.61
N ASN A 341 -21.13 24.95 44.74
CA ASN A 341 -22.05 26.09 44.83
C ASN A 341 -21.34 27.43 45.04
N ASP A 342 -20.07 27.43 45.46
CA ASP A 342 -19.28 28.65 45.65
C ASP A 342 -18.27 28.87 44.49
N PRO A 343 -18.53 29.81 43.57
CA PRO A 343 -17.57 30.14 42.52
C PRO A 343 -16.30 30.81 43.07
N GLU A 344 -16.36 31.51 44.21
CA GLU A 344 -15.15 32.12 44.80
C GLU A 344 -14.18 31.05 45.31
N PHE A 345 -14.71 29.94 45.83
CA PHE A 345 -13.90 28.77 46.20
C PHE A 345 -13.04 28.33 45.01
N MET A 346 -13.64 28.21 43.83
CA MET A 346 -12.98 27.77 42.60
C MET A 346 -11.88 28.72 42.13
N HIS A 347 -12.07 30.04 42.29
CA HIS A 347 -11.08 31.02 41.86
C HIS A 347 -9.92 31.18 42.85
N LYS A 348 -10.14 30.97 44.15
CA LYS A 348 -9.17 31.29 45.20
C LYS A 348 -8.74 30.08 46.01
N GLU A 349 -9.66 29.48 46.75
CA GLU A 349 -9.33 28.44 47.72
C GLU A 349 -8.93 27.13 47.04
N GLY A 350 -9.71 26.66 46.07
CA GLY A 350 -9.41 25.47 45.28
C GLY A 350 -8.07 25.56 44.56
N LYS A 351 -7.76 26.73 43.95
CA LYS A 351 -6.44 26.96 43.34
C LYS A 351 -5.31 26.94 44.37
N ASN A 352 -5.51 27.47 45.57
CA ASN A 352 -4.50 27.43 46.63
C ASN A 352 -4.27 26.00 47.17
N ILE A 353 -5.35 25.23 47.33
CA ILE A 353 -5.28 23.82 47.74
C ILE A 353 -4.49 23.02 46.69
N LEU A 354 -4.83 23.15 45.41
CA LEU A 354 -4.14 22.46 44.32
C LEU A 354 -2.68 22.90 44.15
N LYS A 355 -2.36 24.19 44.31
CA LYS A 355 -0.97 24.69 44.29
C LYS A 355 -0.10 24.05 45.37
N GLY A 356 -0.69 23.73 46.51
CA GLY A 356 0.03 23.07 47.60
C GLY A 356 0.18 21.56 47.47
N ILE A 357 -0.30 20.95 46.39
CA ILE A 357 -0.03 19.55 46.07
C ILE A 357 1.25 19.50 45.23
N HIS A 358 2.29 18.84 45.72
CA HIS A 358 3.47 18.50 44.93
C HIS A 358 3.20 17.19 44.20
N THR A 359 3.49 17.14 42.91
CA THR A 359 3.29 15.95 42.09
C THR A 359 4.61 15.42 41.57
N SER A 360 4.73 14.11 41.44
CA SER A 360 5.90 13.47 40.86
C SER A 360 5.52 12.12 40.27
N GLY A 361 6.40 11.53 39.47
CA GLY A 361 6.15 10.31 38.72
C GLY A 361 5.94 10.59 37.24
N SER A 362 5.61 9.53 36.49
CA SER A 362 5.27 9.61 35.08
C SER A 362 4.37 8.45 34.73
N GLY A 363 3.38 8.71 33.88
CA GLY A 363 2.59 7.64 33.27
C GLY A 363 2.68 7.71 31.76
N ASP A 364 2.49 6.57 31.11
CA ASP A 364 2.25 6.49 29.68
C ASP A 364 0.97 5.71 29.41
N GLY A 365 0.13 6.27 28.55
CA GLY A 365 -1.04 5.61 27.99
C GLY A 365 -0.86 5.47 26.50
N THR A 366 -0.89 4.27 25.97
CA THR A 366 -0.77 4.03 24.54
C THR A 366 -2.04 3.34 24.04
N LEU A 367 -2.66 3.93 23.02
CA LEU A 367 -3.67 3.25 22.21
C LEU A 367 -2.96 2.86 20.92
N ARG A 368 -2.87 1.56 20.63
CA ARG A 368 -2.11 1.05 19.49
C ARG A 368 -2.89 -0.04 18.78
N ILE A 369 -2.81 -0.05 17.45
CA ILE A 369 -3.19 -1.22 16.67
C ILE A 369 -2.00 -2.16 16.64
N VAL A 370 -2.22 -3.42 17.03
CA VAL A 370 -1.24 -4.49 16.93
C VAL A 370 -1.67 -5.44 15.82
N GLY A 371 -0.78 -5.70 14.86
CA GLY A 371 -1.01 -6.69 13.83
C GLY A 371 -1.11 -8.11 14.41
N LEU A 372 -1.97 -8.93 13.84
CA LEU A 372 -2.14 -10.34 14.22
C LEU A 372 -1.69 -11.27 13.08
N SER A 373 -1.67 -12.57 13.35
CA SER A 373 -1.16 -13.56 12.39
C SER A 373 -1.83 -13.50 11.01
N GLY A 374 -3.12 -13.12 10.96
CA GLY A 374 -3.89 -12.97 9.73
C GLY A 374 -3.28 -11.96 8.75
N ILE A 375 -3.00 -10.72 9.21
CA ILE A 375 -2.45 -9.68 8.33
C ILE A 375 -1.04 -10.02 7.85
N TYR A 376 -0.21 -10.66 8.68
CA TYR A 376 1.15 -11.01 8.27
C TYR A 376 1.15 -12.09 7.20
N LEU A 377 0.35 -13.15 7.34
CA LEU A 377 0.23 -14.19 6.33
C LEU A 377 -0.41 -13.68 5.05
N PHE A 378 -1.41 -12.79 5.17
CA PHE A 378 -1.96 -12.07 4.03
C PHE A 378 -0.89 -11.25 3.29
N CYS A 379 -0.09 -10.48 4.02
CA CYS A 379 1.01 -9.68 3.46
C CYS A 379 2.06 -10.56 2.76
N VAL A 380 2.49 -11.67 3.38
CA VAL A 380 3.41 -12.64 2.75
C VAL A 380 2.79 -13.21 1.48
N ALA A 381 1.50 -13.54 1.48
CA ALA A 381 0.80 -14.04 0.29
C ALA A 381 0.80 -13.01 -0.85
N VAL A 382 0.57 -11.73 -0.54
CA VAL A 382 0.66 -10.63 -1.52
C VAL A 382 2.06 -10.53 -2.11
N LEU A 383 3.09 -10.46 -1.27
CA LEU A 383 4.49 -10.38 -1.70
C LEU A 383 4.87 -11.59 -2.58
N LEU A 384 4.53 -12.79 -2.13
CA LEU A 384 4.79 -14.01 -2.87
C LEU A 384 4.06 -13.99 -4.23
N SER A 385 2.80 -13.54 -4.28
CA SER A 385 2.05 -13.44 -5.53
C SER A 385 2.68 -12.47 -6.55
N LEU A 386 3.30 -11.38 -6.07
CA LEU A 386 3.98 -10.38 -6.91
C LEU A 386 5.30 -10.92 -7.44
N VAL A 387 6.11 -11.52 -6.56
CA VAL A 387 7.37 -12.18 -6.95
C VAL A 387 7.11 -13.30 -7.97
N MET A 388 6.07 -14.10 -7.74
CA MET A 388 5.66 -15.16 -8.68
C MET A 388 5.24 -14.61 -10.04
N GLY A 389 4.52 -13.48 -10.07
CA GLY A 389 4.19 -12.78 -11.33
C GLY A 389 5.44 -12.37 -12.11
N VAL A 390 6.43 -11.77 -11.42
CA VAL A 390 7.72 -11.37 -12.03
C VAL A 390 8.50 -12.59 -12.53
N TRP A 391 8.54 -13.68 -11.77
CA TRP A 391 9.21 -14.91 -12.17
C TRP A 391 8.56 -15.54 -13.41
N ILE A 392 7.24 -15.60 -13.46
CA ILE A 392 6.52 -16.15 -14.63
C ILE A 392 6.78 -15.29 -15.87
N ASP A 393 6.77 -13.95 -15.75
CA ASP A 393 7.10 -13.04 -16.86
C ASP A 393 8.56 -13.21 -17.33
N TYR A 394 9.50 -13.45 -16.42
CA TYR A 394 10.88 -13.77 -16.76
C TYR A 394 11.01 -15.05 -17.60
N TYR A 395 10.34 -16.13 -17.20
CA TYR A 395 10.35 -17.39 -17.96
C TYR A 395 9.63 -17.27 -19.30
N ASP A 396 8.56 -16.49 -19.36
CA ASP A 396 7.90 -16.12 -20.61
C ASP A 396 8.86 -15.42 -21.58
N HIS A 397 9.55 -14.39 -21.11
CA HIS A 397 10.57 -13.69 -21.90
C HIS A 397 11.65 -14.64 -22.40
N LYS A 398 12.18 -15.52 -21.54
CA LYS A 398 13.20 -16.50 -21.93
C LYS A 398 12.69 -17.47 -23.02
N ALA A 399 11.44 -17.91 -22.92
CA ALA A 399 10.84 -18.79 -23.93
C ALA A 399 10.66 -18.07 -25.28
N ARG A 400 10.28 -16.78 -25.28
CA ARG A 400 10.18 -15.96 -26.49
C ARG A 400 11.51 -15.81 -27.21
N VAL A 401 12.57 -15.44 -26.48
CA VAL A 401 13.92 -15.30 -27.05
C VAL A 401 14.39 -16.61 -27.68
N TYR A 402 14.20 -17.74 -26.98
CA TYR A 402 14.57 -19.05 -27.51
C TYR A 402 13.82 -19.42 -28.79
N ASN A 403 12.51 -19.14 -28.85
CA ASN A 403 11.72 -19.43 -30.04
C ASN A 403 12.09 -18.52 -31.22
N ALA A 404 12.41 -17.24 -30.95
CA ALA A 404 12.91 -16.33 -31.97
C ALA A 404 14.25 -16.80 -32.57
N ASP A 405 15.19 -17.22 -31.72
CA ASP A 405 16.49 -17.74 -32.18
C ASP A 405 16.33 -19.05 -32.95
N LYS A 406 15.41 -19.93 -32.53
CA LYS A 406 15.09 -21.16 -33.25
C LYS A 406 14.46 -20.89 -34.62
N ARG A 407 13.59 -19.88 -34.74
CA ARG A 407 13.03 -19.49 -36.05
C ARG A 407 14.12 -18.96 -36.98
N ARG A 408 15.05 -18.15 -36.46
CA ARG A 408 16.21 -17.66 -37.23
C ARG A 408 17.11 -18.78 -37.72
N SER A 409 17.41 -19.77 -36.88
CA SER A 409 18.25 -20.90 -37.30
C SER A 409 17.57 -21.77 -38.36
N LEU A 410 16.25 -21.96 -38.27
CA LEU A 410 15.47 -22.66 -39.29
C LEU A 410 15.43 -21.88 -40.61
N ALA A 411 15.24 -20.55 -40.57
CA ALA A 411 15.24 -19.69 -41.76
C ALA A 411 16.62 -19.64 -42.47
N LEU A 412 17.70 -19.68 -41.69
CA LEU A 412 19.06 -19.81 -42.22
C LEU A 412 19.32 -21.21 -42.81
N SER A 413 18.74 -22.26 -42.21
CA SER A 413 18.86 -23.62 -42.73
C SER A 413 18.07 -23.83 -44.02
N SER A 414 16.88 -23.22 -44.16
CA SER A 414 16.07 -23.33 -45.38
C SER A 414 16.72 -22.58 -46.55
N SER A 415 17.24 -21.37 -46.31
CA SER A 415 17.93 -20.60 -47.37
C SER A 415 19.22 -21.27 -47.86
N SER A 416 19.88 -22.07 -47.01
CA SER A 416 21.08 -22.82 -47.41
C SER A 416 20.78 -23.99 -48.35
N MET A 417 19.56 -24.55 -48.37
CA MET A 417 19.23 -25.68 -49.24
C MET A 417 18.87 -25.22 -50.66
N ASP A 418 18.13 -24.11 -50.78
CA ASP A 418 17.73 -23.58 -52.09
C ASP A 418 18.93 -23.01 -52.89
N GLY A 419 19.99 -22.57 -52.21
CA GLY A 419 21.20 -22.07 -52.86
C GLY A 419 22.09 -23.15 -53.49
N ALA A 420 21.89 -24.43 -53.15
CA ALA A 420 22.70 -25.52 -53.70
C ALA A 420 22.24 -25.94 -55.11
N ASP A 421 20.94 -25.83 -55.42
CA ASP A 421 20.38 -26.28 -56.70
C ASP A 421 20.47 -25.23 -57.82
N MET A 422 20.69 -23.94 -57.50
CA MET A 422 20.90 -22.90 -58.53
C MET A 422 22.31 -22.86 -59.12
N MET A 423 23.26 -23.70 -58.65
CA MET A 423 24.63 -23.68 -59.15
C MET A 423 24.86 -24.49 -60.45
N GLU A 424 23.83 -25.15 -61.01
CA GLU A 424 23.93 -25.98 -62.23
C GLU A 424 23.30 -25.37 -63.50
N SER A 425 22.87 -24.10 -63.48
CA SER A 425 22.37 -23.40 -64.67
C SER A 425 23.28 -22.25 -65.07
N GLY A 426 24.26 -22.54 -65.93
CA GLY A 426 25.13 -21.54 -66.54
C GLY A 426 24.35 -20.56 -67.43
N GLN A 427 24.17 -19.32 -66.96
CA GLN A 427 23.84 -18.20 -67.84
C GLN A 427 24.68 -16.96 -67.50
N ASN A 428 25.58 -16.68 -68.44
CA ASN A 428 26.60 -15.66 -68.43
C ASN A 428 26.05 -14.31 -68.93
N LYS A 429 25.09 -13.70 -68.21
CA LYS A 429 24.51 -12.41 -68.60
C LYS A 429 24.68 -11.32 -67.53
N SER A 430 25.50 -10.33 -67.89
CA SER A 430 25.46 -8.93 -67.48
C SER A 430 25.59 -8.61 -65.97
N ILE A 431 26.85 -8.56 -65.50
CA ILE A 431 27.28 -7.97 -64.22
C ILE A 431 27.25 -6.42 -64.26
N GLY A 432 26.74 -5.80 -65.33
CA GLY A 432 26.89 -4.36 -65.60
C GLY A 432 25.91 -3.41 -64.89
N GLU A 433 24.81 -3.90 -64.31
CA GLU A 433 23.73 -3.03 -63.82
C GLU A 433 23.65 -2.89 -62.29
N LYS A 434 24.33 -3.76 -61.53
CA LYS A 434 24.29 -3.75 -60.06
C LYS A 434 25.19 -2.70 -59.38
N VAL A 435 25.95 -1.91 -60.15
CA VAL A 435 26.88 -0.90 -59.61
C VAL A 435 26.28 0.51 -59.54
N ARG A 436 25.11 0.77 -60.15
CA ARG A 436 24.45 2.09 -60.06
C ARG A 436 23.65 2.34 -58.77
N SER A 437 23.45 1.32 -57.94
CA SER A 437 22.66 1.42 -56.70
C SER A 437 23.44 1.92 -55.47
N CYS A 438 24.68 2.41 -55.61
CA CYS A 438 25.42 3.02 -54.49
C CYS A 438 25.30 4.55 -54.43
N CYS A 439 24.74 5.21 -55.46
CA CYS A 439 24.61 6.68 -55.46
C CYS A 439 23.33 7.20 -54.82
N ASP A 440 22.30 6.36 -54.66
CA ASP A 440 21.09 6.74 -53.90
C ASP A 440 21.32 6.77 -52.38
N ASP A 441 22.43 6.21 -51.89
CA ASP A 441 22.82 6.19 -50.47
C ASP A 441 23.16 7.59 -49.91
N MET A 442 23.46 8.59 -50.74
CA MET A 442 23.83 9.92 -50.26
C MET A 442 22.63 10.75 -49.77
N LYS A 443 21.43 10.52 -50.34
CA LYS A 443 20.17 11.13 -49.84
C LYS A 443 19.71 10.47 -48.53
N LEU A 444 20.02 9.19 -48.34
CA LEU A 444 19.81 8.49 -47.07
C LEU A 444 20.70 9.08 -45.96
N LEU A 445 21.92 9.51 -46.30
CA LEU A 445 22.86 10.11 -45.36
C LEU A 445 22.41 11.50 -44.86
N SER A 446 21.80 12.34 -45.71
CA SER A 446 21.24 13.63 -45.27
C SER A 446 19.98 13.47 -44.42
N ALA A 447 19.14 12.46 -44.71
CA ALA A 447 18.01 12.10 -43.86
C ALA A 447 18.48 11.56 -42.49
N ARG A 448 19.58 10.79 -42.44
CA ARG A 448 20.21 10.33 -41.19
C ARG A 448 20.82 11.46 -40.37
N LEU A 449 21.45 12.46 -40.99
CA LEU A 449 22.01 13.63 -40.29
C LEU A 449 20.92 14.53 -39.68
N GLN A 450 19.79 14.72 -40.39
CA GLN A 450 18.65 15.48 -39.87
C GLN A 450 17.93 14.74 -38.73
N GLY A 451 17.90 13.39 -38.77
CA GLY A 451 17.44 12.55 -37.65
C GLY A 451 18.37 12.61 -36.42
N SER A 452 19.69 12.74 -36.63
CA SER A 452 20.68 12.76 -35.55
C SER A 452 20.63 14.01 -34.67
N PHE A 453 20.23 15.16 -35.21
CA PHE A 453 20.09 16.38 -34.41
C PHE A 453 18.81 16.35 -33.55
N PHE A 454 17.72 15.85 -34.11
CA PHE A 454 16.45 15.67 -33.39
C PHE A 454 16.56 14.63 -32.27
N SER A 455 17.43 13.63 -32.41
CA SER A 455 17.68 12.63 -31.36
C SER A 455 18.46 13.19 -30.18
N GLY A 456 19.44 14.08 -30.41
CA GLY A 456 20.25 14.69 -29.35
C GLY A 456 19.42 15.59 -28.42
N PHE A 457 18.61 16.48 -29.00
CA PHE A 457 17.74 17.36 -28.22
C PHE A 457 16.67 16.59 -27.43
N SER A 458 16.05 15.59 -28.06
CA SER A 458 15.06 14.73 -27.39
C SER A 458 15.66 13.97 -26.19
N TYR A 459 16.93 13.56 -26.29
CA TYR A 459 17.64 12.90 -25.20
C TYR A 459 17.94 13.83 -24.03
N ILE A 460 18.39 15.07 -24.31
CA ILE A 460 18.63 16.08 -23.27
C ILE A 460 17.33 16.42 -22.54
N LEU A 461 16.22 16.61 -23.27
CA LEU A 461 14.90 16.83 -22.66
C LEU A 461 14.47 15.66 -21.78
N LEU A 462 14.73 14.42 -22.21
CA LEU A 462 14.41 13.23 -21.43
C LEU A 462 15.21 13.18 -20.12
N ILE A 463 16.50 13.52 -20.14
CA ILE A 463 17.35 13.62 -18.94
C ILE A 463 16.84 14.71 -17.98
N ILE A 464 16.49 15.88 -18.50
CA ILE A 464 15.93 16.97 -17.69
C ILE A 464 14.61 16.52 -17.05
N PHE A 465 13.76 15.82 -17.82
CA PHE A 465 12.48 15.33 -17.35
C PHE A 465 12.62 14.24 -16.26
N THR A 466 13.53 13.28 -16.43
CA THR A 466 13.79 12.25 -15.39
C THR A 466 14.46 12.83 -14.15
N GLY A 467 15.39 13.77 -14.32
CA GLY A 467 15.98 14.54 -13.23
C GLY A 467 14.91 15.31 -12.43
N GLY A 468 14.02 16.03 -13.10
CA GLY A 468 12.88 16.70 -12.45
C GLY A 468 11.94 15.73 -11.74
N THR A 469 11.67 14.57 -12.35
CA THR A 469 10.88 13.50 -11.72
C THR A 469 11.56 12.98 -10.45
N ALA A 470 12.89 12.87 -10.41
CA ALA A 470 13.64 12.46 -9.22
C ALA A 470 13.52 13.46 -8.08
N THR A 471 13.61 14.75 -8.37
CA THR A 471 13.37 15.80 -7.38
C THR A 471 11.95 15.71 -6.81
N ILE A 472 10.92 15.58 -7.65
CA ILE A 472 9.53 15.42 -7.19
C ILE A 472 9.36 14.16 -6.35
N VAL A 473 9.94 13.03 -6.77
CA VAL A 473 9.86 11.77 -6.01
C VAL A 473 10.53 11.89 -4.65
N TYR A 474 11.68 12.58 -4.58
CA TYR A 474 12.38 12.85 -3.32
C TYR A 474 11.50 13.66 -2.37
N HIS A 475 10.96 14.80 -2.82
CA HIS A 475 10.07 15.62 -1.98
C HIS A 475 8.79 14.88 -1.58
N ALA A 476 8.17 14.12 -2.48
CA ALA A 476 7.00 13.31 -2.17
C ALA A 476 7.26 12.28 -1.06
N ILE A 477 8.51 11.81 -0.90
CA ILE A 477 8.91 10.86 0.15
C ILE A 477 9.20 11.57 1.48
N THR A 478 9.86 12.74 1.43
CA THR A 478 10.38 13.42 2.63
C THR A 478 9.41 14.41 3.25
N GLU A 479 8.59 15.08 2.44
CA GLU A 479 7.63 16.07 2.91
C GLU A 479 6.41 15.41 3.56
N ASP A 480 5.77 16.13 4.47
CA ASP A 480 4.58 15.68 5.17
C ASP A 480 3.38 15.69 4.22
N THR A 481 2.90 14.50 3.86
CA THR A 481 1.84 14.29 2.86
C THR A 481 0.48 14.00 3.49
N MET A 482 0.49 13.75 4.80
CA MET A 482 -0.64 13.29 5.59
C MET A 482 -0.56 13.90 6.97
N GLU A 483 -1.69 14.12 7.62
CA GLU A 483 -1.76 14.57 9.00
C GLU A 483 -2.86 13.86 9.75
N ARG A 484 -2.61 13.59 11.02
CA ARG A 484 -3.61 13.12 11.98
C ARG A 484 -4.05 14.27 12.84
N VAL A 485 -5.36 14.37 13.03
CA VAL A 485 -6.00 15.27 13.99
C VAL A 485 -6.93 14.44 14.86
N VAL A 486 -6.81 14.54 16.18
CA VAL A 486 -7.76 13.92 17.11
C VAL A 486 -8.69 14.98 17.66
N LYS A 487 -9.98 14.76 17.51
CA LYS A 487 -11.08 15.60 18.00
C LYS A 487 -11.94 14.81 19.00
N GLY A 488 -12.94 15.48 19.56
CA GLY A 488 -13.87 14.91 20.53
C GLY A 488 -13.56 15.31 21.97
N ALA A 489 -14.50 14.99 22.86
CA ALA A 489 -14.47 15.40 24.26
C ALA A 489 -13.17 15.01 24.97
N ILE A 490 -12.66 13.80 24.75
CA ILE A 490 -11.44 13.30 25.42
C ILE A 490 -10.21 14.07 24.92
N ALA A 491 -10.10 14.27 23.60
CA ALA A 491 -8.98 14.99 23.02
C ALA A 491 -8.95 16.45 23.46
N LYS A 492 -10.11 17.11 23.48
CA LYS A 492 -10.26 18.49 23.97
C LYS A 492 -9.86 18.61 25.43
N LEU A 493 -10.40 17.75 26.30
CA LEU A 493 -10.05 17.73 27.71
C LEU A 493 -8.55 17.48 27.92
N ALA A 494 -7.96 16.55 27.17
CA ALA A 494 -6.54 16.27 27.25
C ALA A 494 -5.67 17.41 26.70
N HIS A 495 -6.12 18.12 25.68
CA HIS A 495 -5.40 19.30 25.18
C HIS A 495 -5.44 20.43 26.22
N GLU A 496 -6.61 20.72 26.79
CA GLU A 496 -6.80 21.80 27.77
C GLU A 496 -6.13 21.50 29.13
N ILE A 497 -6.12 20.23 29.57
CA ILE A 497 -5.56 19.84 30.89
C ILE A 497 -4.11 19.36 30.81
N LEU A 498 -3.71 18.66 29.74
CA LEU A 498 -2.40 18.03 29.65
C LEU A 498 -1.46 18.73 28.66
N ASP A 499 -1.93 19.77 27.97
CA ASP A 499 -1.21 20.45 26.88
C ASP A 499 -0.74 19.45 25.78
N VAL A 500 -1.51 18.38 25.58
CA VAL A 500 -1.19 17.35 24.60
C VAL A 500 -1.58 17.85 23.21
N SER A 501 -0.62 17.87 22.29
CA SER A 501 -0.88 18.17 20.89
C SER A 501 -1.34 16.90 20.16
N TRP A 502 -2.59 16.94 19.68
CA TRP A 502 -3.17 15.84 18.91
C TRP A 502 -2.83 15.87 17.41
N TYR A 503 -2.18 16.95 16.99
CA TYR A 503 -1.70 17.15 15.64
C TYR A 503 -0.40 16.38 15.41
N LYS A 504 -0.38 15.50 14.41
CA LYS A 504 0.85 14.80 14.01
C LYS A 504 0.94 14.70 12.49
N PRO A 505 1.91 15.38 11.86
CA PRO A 505 2.15 15.25 10.43
C PRO A 505 2.94 13.97 10.14
N TYR A 506 2.74 13.43 8.94
CA TYR A 506 3.41 12.24 8.44
C TYR A 506 3.86 12.42 6.99
N SER A 507 5.17 12.32 6.77
CA SER A 507 5.75 11.97 5.48
C SER A 507 5.63 10.47 5.19
N LEU A 508 5.80 10.05 3.93
CA LEU A 508 5.83 8.62 3.58
C LEU A 508 6.92 7.87 4.35
N TRP A 509 8.06 8.52 4.59
CA TRP A 509 9.16 7.96 5.38
C TRP A 509 8.80 7.81 6.86
N SER A 510 8.14 8.80 7.45
CA SER A 510 7.69 8.71 8.84
C SER A 510 6.63 7.61 9.01
N LEU A 511 5.71 7.46 8.04
CA LEU A 511 4.69 6.41 8.03
C LEU A 511 5.32 5.01 8.03
N VAL A 512 6.39 4.81 7.24
CA VAL A 512 7.17 3.56 7.27
C VAL A 512 7.67 3.26 8.68
N LYS A 513 8.31 4.24 9.33
CA LYS A 513 8.85 4.07 10.69
C LYS A 513 7.77 3.74 11.71
N VAL A 514 6.63 4.44 11.65
CA VAL A 514 5.52 4.24 12.60
C VAL A 514 4.87 2.87 12.40
N THR A 515 4.76 2.39 11.16
CA THR A 515 4.23 1.05 10.86
C THR A 515 5.05 -0.06 11.55
N GLY A 516 6.35 0.15 11.78
CA GLY A 516 7.22 -0.81 12.47
C GLY A 516 7.42 -0.54 13.97
N ALA A 517 6.79 0.49 14.54
CA ALA A 517 7.09 0.95 15.90
C ALA A 517 6.74 -0.06 17.00
N ALA A 518 5.76 -0.94 16.77
CA ALA A 518 5.42 -2.02 17.69
C ALA A 518 6.42 -3.19 17.65
N GLY A 519 7.32 -3.25 16.66
CA GLY A 519 8.34 -4.29 16.53
C GLY A 519 7.78 -5.65 16.11
N GLY A 520 8.52 -6.72 16.41
CA GLY A 520 8.09 -8.09 16.09
C GLY A 520 7.80 -8.32 14.61
N ALA A 521 6.60 -8.82 14.30
CA ALA A 521 6.14 -9.10 12.94
C ALA A 521 5.68 -7.84 12.18
N ASP A 522 5.43 -6.72 12.86
CA ASP A 522 5.11 -5.43 12.20
C ASP A 522 6.29 -4.89 11.37
N ASN A 523 7.50 -5.37 11.63
CA ASN A 523 8.67 -5.14 10.77
C ASN A 523 8.45 -5.63 9.33
N LEU A 524 7.62 -6.66 9.11
CA LEU A 524 7.23 -7.13 7.78
C LEU A 524 6.35 -6.08 7.07
N LEU A 525 5.41 -5.48 7.78
CA LEU A 525 4.56 -4.42 7.27
C LEU A 525 5.38 -3.17 6.97
N MET A 526 6.26 -2.75 7.90
CA MET A 526 7.22 -1.67 7.67
C MET A 526 8.07 -1.92 6.42
N SER A 527 8.63 -3.11 6.27
CA SER A 527 9.45 -3.48 5.11
C SER A 527 8.65 -3.41 3.81
N THR A 528 7.39 -3.86 3.84
CA THR A 528 6.49 -3.80 2.69
C THR A 528 6.21 -2.35 2.31
N VAL A 529 5.78 -1.51 3.25
CA VAL A 529 5.53 -0.08 3.00
C VAL A 529 6.80 0.61 2.48
N ALA A 530 7.96 0.32 3.07
CA ALA A 530 9.24 0.89 2.64
C ALA A 530 9.58 0.51 1.20
N VAL A 531 9.44 -0.78 0.84
CA VAL A 531 9.72 -1.26 -0.51
C VAL A 531 8.79 -0.62 -1.53
N PHE A 532 7.49 -0.54 -1.26
CA PHE A 532 6.52 -0.09 -2.27
C PHE A 532 6.32 1.43 -2.36
N LEU A 533 6.53 2.16 -1.26
CA LEU A 533 6.31 3.62 -1.21
C LEU A 533 7.60 4.43 -1.31
N VAL A 534 8.75 3.88 -0.89
CA VAL A 534 10.01 4.62 -0.82
C VAL A 534 11.04 4.05 -1.79
N PHE A 535 11.48 2.81 -1.56
CA PHE A 535 12.58 2.22 -2.31
C PHE A 535 12.20 1.89 -3.76
N GLY A 536 11.02 1.35 -4.01
CA GLY A 536 10.55 1.01 -5.35
C GLY A 536 10.55 2.21 -6.30
N PRO A 537 9.86 3.31 -5.96
CA PRO A 537 9.89 4.56 -6.72
C PRO A 537 11.31 5.13 -6.87
N ALA A 538 12.09 5.19 -5.79
CA ALA A 538 13.44 5.76 -5.80
C ALA A 538 14.41 4.95 -6.68
N VAL A 539 14.45 3.62 -6.52
CA VAL A 539 15.30 2.72 -7.32
C VAL A 539 14.86 2.73 -8.77
N ARG A 540 13.55 2.70 -9.06
CA ARG A 540 13.03 2.79 -10.43
C ARG A 540 13.48 4.08 -11.10
N ASN A 541 13.43 5.21 -10.39
CA ASN A 541 13.88 6.49 -10.92
C ASN A 541 15.39 6.55 -11.11
N GLY A 542 16.16 6.07 -10.14
CA GLY A 542 17.62 5.95 -10.26
C GLY A 542 18.05 5.12 -11.47
N LEU A 543 17.37 4.00 -11.75
CA LEU A 543 17.63 3.20 -12.96
C LEU A 543 17.28 3.95 -14.24
N LEU A 544 16.21 4.76 -14.28
CA LEU A 544 15.89 5.58 -15.44
C LEU A 544 17.03 6.56 -15.75
N ILE A 545 17.52 7.27 -14.73
CA ILE A 545 18.65 8.21 -14.86
C ILE A 545 19.91 7.48 -15.33
N ILE A 546 20.25 6.33 -14.71
CA ILE A 546 21.41 5.53 -15.08
C ILE A 546 21.36 5.11 -16.56
N THR A 547 20.20 4.63 -17.03
CA THR A 547 20.03 4.24 -18.44
C THR A 547 20.12 5.39 -19.44
N GLN A 548 20.02 6.64 -18.97
CA GLN A 548 20.08 7.85 -19.77
C GLN A 548 21.39 8.62 -19.63
N ILE A 549 22.28 8.24 -18.71
CA ILE A 549 23.59 8.90 -18.57
C ILE A 549 24.70 7.99 -19.06
N ILE A 550 24.60 6.69 -18.78
CA ILE A 550 25.66 5.74 -19.08
C ILE A 550 25.42 5.15 -20.47
N PRO A 551 26.36 5.28 -21.43
CA PRO A 551 26.27 4.56 -22.69
C PRO A 551 26.45 3.06 -22.41
N MET A 552 25.41 2.27 -22.64
CA MET A 552 25.42 0.83 -22.36
C MET A 552 25.39 0.00 -23.64
N THR A 553 25.84 -1.25 -23.55
CA THR A 553 25.66 -2.22 -24.63
C THR A 553 24.18 -2.57 -24.81
N ALA A 554 23.79 -3.05 -25.99
CA ALA A 554 22.40 -3.43 -26.28
C ALA A 554 21.82 -4.45 -25.29
N SER A 555 22.63 -5.42 -24.86
CA SER A 555 22.24 -6.43 -23.88
C SER A 555 22.00 -5.82 -22.50
N ALA A 556 22.85 -4.88 -22.07
CA ALA A 556 22.68 -4.16 -20.81
C ALA A 556 21.43 -3.27 -20.84
N HIS A 557 21.20 -2.51 -21.92
CA HIS A 557 19.97 -1.72 -22.06
C HIS A 557 18.71 -2.58 -21.97
N LEU A 558 18.67 -3.73 -22.65
CA LEU A 558 17.53 -4.64 -22.59
C LEU A 558 17.33 -5.18 -21.16
N PHE A 559 18.42 -5.52 -20.46
CA PHE A 559 18.37 -5.94 -19.07
C PHE A 559 17.80 -4.86 -18.15
N PHE A 560 18.26 -3.61 -18.27
CA PHE A 560 17.74 -2.51 -17.46
C PHE A 560 16.31 -2.16 -17.82
N ALA A 561 15.92 -2.17 -19.09
CA ALA A 561 14.53 -1.93 -19.51
C ALA A 561 13.58 -2.97 -18.91
N ASN A 562 13.98 -4.25 -18.93
CA ASN A 562 13.23 -5.32 -18.29
C ASN A 562 13.19 -5.16 -16.76
N THR A 563 14.28 -4.71 -16.14
CA THR A 563 14.36 -4.44 -14.69
C THR A 563 13.46 -3.27 -14.29
N ILE A 564 13.48 -2.16 -15.02
CA ILE A 564 12.61 -0.98 -14.81
C ILE A 564 11.14 -1.38 -14.94
N ARG A 565 10.81 -2.22 -15.93
CA ARG A 565 9.45 -2.76 -16.11
C ARG A 565 9.04 -3.63 -14.92
N ALA A 566 9.92 -4.51 -14.44
CA ALA A 566 9.67 -5.36 -13.28
C ALA A 566 9.52 -4.54 -11.98
N LEU A 567 10.37 -3.53 -11.77
CA LEU A 567 10.27 -2.57 -10.66
C LEU A 567 8.99 -1.75 -10.71
N GLY A 568 8.38 -1.61 -11.88
CA GLY A 568 7.04 -1.05 -12.02
C GLY A 568 6.01 -1.77 -11.14
N ALA A 569 6.15 -3.08 -10.92
CA ALA A 569 5.31 -3.87 -10.01
C ALA A 569 5.57 -3.57 -8.53
N PHE A 570 6.68 -2.91 -8.18
CA PHE A 570 7.06 -2.52 -6.82
C PHE A 570 6.87 -1.03 -6.54
N CYS A 571 6.24 -0.30 -7.45
CA CYS A 571 5.84 1.09 -7.27
C CYS A 571 4.31 1.12 -7.23
N ALA A 572 3.73 1.44 -6.07
CA ALA A 572 2.30 1.33 -5.82
C ALA A 572 1.69 2.62 -5.24
N TRP A 573 2.18 3.79 -5.65
CA TRP A 573 1.64 5.08 -5.22
C TRP A 573 0.18 5.28 -5.61
N GLU A 574 -0.23 4.75 -6.78
CA GLU A 574 -1.63 4.76 -7.21
C GLU A 574 -2.53 3.99 -6.25
N VAL A 575 -2.06 2.84 -5.74
CA VAL A 575 -2.79 2.00 -4.79
C VAL A 575 -2.80 2.66 -3.41
N PHE A 576 -1.69 3.29 -3.03
CA PHE A 576 -1.56 4.01 -1.77
C PHE A 576 -2.51 5.20 -1.65
N VAL A 577 -2.64 6.03 -2.70
CA VAL A 577 -3.55 7.17 -2.69
C VAL A 577 -5.01 6.71 -2.51
N VAL A 578 -5.40 5.63 -3.20
CA VAL A 578 -6.73 5.03 -3.02
C VAL A 578 -6.91 4.47 -1.61
N ALA A 579 -5.91 3.76 -1.07
CA ALA A 579 -5.95 3.24 0.28
C ALA A 579 -6.06 4.35 1.34
N GLY A 580 -5.32 5.46 1.18
CA GLY A 580 -5.43 6.58 2.11
C GLY A 580 -6.77 7.30 2.01
N PHE A 581 -7.37 7.40 0.82
CA PHE A 581 -8.75 7.89 0.68
C PHE A 581 -9.76 6.94 1.36
N MET A 582 -9.57 5.63 1.23
CA MET A 582 -10.37 4.65 1.96
C MET A 582 -10.24 4.86 3.48
N VAL A 583 -9.02 5.02 4.01
CA VAL A 583 -8.80 5.28 5.44
C VAL A 583 -9.44 6.58 5.90
N MET A 584 -9.32 7.67 5.12
CA MET A 584 -9.98 8.95 5.42
C MET A 584 -11.50 8.79 5.59
N LEU A 585 -12.14 7.94 4.78
CA LEU A 585 -13.57 7.64 4.90
C LEU A 585 -13.91 6.69 6.06
N GLN A 586 -12.96 5.85 6.48
CA GLN A 586 -13.19 4.78 7.46
C GLN A 586 -12.87 5.22 8.90
N MET A 587 -11.86 6.06 9.11
CA MET A 587 -11.35 6.34 10.46
C MET A 587 -12.37 6.95 11.41
N PRO A 588 -13.12 8.01 11.02
CA PRO A 588 -14.15 8.54 11.90
C PRO A 588 -15.19 7.49 12.30
N SER A 589 -15.51 6.53 11.42
CA SER A 589 -16.44 5.45 11.75
C SER A 589 -15.93 4.58 12.88
N ILE A 590 -14.67 4.17 12.78
CA ILE A 590 -14.07 3.21 13.69
C ILE A 590 -13.89 3.90 15.03
N THR A 591 -13.33 5.11 15.04
CA THR A 591 -12.97 5.79 16.29
C THR A 591 -14.17 6.20 17.13
N ASN A 592 -15.25 6.65 16.48
CA ASN A 592 -16.47 7.01 17.20
C ASN A 592 -17.16 5.80 17.86
N THR A 593 -16.88 4.57 17.42
CA THR A 593 -17.43 3.34 18.04
C THR A 593 -16.59 2.79 19.18
N ILE A 594 -15.32 3.22 19.33
CA ILE A 594 -14.42 2.70 20.39
C ILE A 594 -14.93 3.11 21.77
N ILE A 595 -15.34 4.38 21.91
CA ILE A 595 -15.81 4.95 23.17
C ILE A 595 -17.12 5.68 22.88
N GLU A 596 -18.24 4.98 23.04
CA GLU A 596 -19.55 5.60 23.05
C GLU A 596 -20.00 5.78 24.51
N ARG A 597 -20.00 7.03 24.96
CA ARG A 597 -20.39 7.41 26.32
C ARG A 597 -21.30 8.63 26.26
N SER A 598 -22.42 8.58 26.98
CA SER A 598 -23.40 9.66 27.01
C SER A 598 -22.83 10.97 27.54
N GLU A 599 -21.81 10.86 28.39
CA GLU A 599 -21.13 11.96 29.08
C GLU A 599 -20.35 12.84 28.09
N CYS A 600 -19.95 12.32 26.92
CA CYS A 600 -19.20 13.10 25.93
C CYS A 600 -20.04 14.20 25.27
N LYS A 601 -21.38 14.05 25.24
CA LYS A 601 -22.33 15.09 24.81
C LYS A 601 -22.32 16.33 25.71
N GLU A 602 -21.70 16.24 26.88
CA GLU A 602 -21.64 17.34 27.82
C GLU A 602 -20.44 18.26 27.61
N VAL A 603 -19.38 17.73 27.00
CA VAL A 603 -18.10 18.42 26.77
C VAL A 603 -18.00 18.93 25.33
N GLU A 604 -18.56 18.17 24.39
CA GLU A 604 -18.55 18.47 22.97
C GLU A 604 -19.96 18.37 22.40
N ASP A 605 -20.39 19.40 21.66
CA ASP A 605 -21.76 19.50 21.12
C ASP A 605 -22.09 18.35 20.16
N ASP A 606 -21.08 17.82 19.46
CA ASP A 606 -21.20 16.69 18.54
C ASP A 606 -21.42 15.35 19.26
N GLY A 607 -21.20 15.29 20.57
CA GLY A 607 -21.36 14.07 21.37
C GLY A 607 -20.30 13.00 21.16
N LYS A 608 -19.27 13.28 20.36
CA LYS A 608 -18.19 12.34 20.06
C LYS A 608 -17.16 12.34 21.18
N CYS A 609 -16.85 11.17 21.72
CA CYS A 609 -15.80 11.03 22.74
C CYS A 609 -14.40 11.13 22.14
N LEU A 610 -14.17 10.42 21.04
CA LEU A 610 -12.89 10.31 20.37
C LEU A 610 -13.11 10.17 18.86
N ASP A 611 -12.71 11.18 18.11
CA ASP A 611 -12.82 11.20 16.65
C ASP A 611 -11.42 11.42 16.05
N VAL A 612 -10.85 10.39 15.44
CA VAL A 612 -9.53 10.51 14.80
C VAL A 612 -9.75 10.76 13.32
N GLU A 613 -9.44 11.98 12.91
CA GLU A 613 -9.43 12.38 11.52
C GLU A 613 -8.05 12.17 10.91
N TYR A 614 -8.07 11.72 9.67
CA TYR A 614 -6.89 11.55 8.85
C TYR A 614 -7.07 12.36 7.57
N ASN A 615 -6.24 13.38 7.41
CA ASN A 615 -6.35 14.31 6.30
C ASN A 615 -5.10 14.21 5.43
N PHE A 616 -5.30 14.33 4.12
CA PHE A 616 -4.18 14.56 3.21
C PHE A 616 -3.80 16.04 3.24
N THR A 617 -2.51 16.32 3.33
CA THR A 617 -1.99 17.68 3.18
C THR A 617 -1.94 18.06 1.69
N LYS A 618 -1.59 19.31 1.37
CA LYS A 618 -1.52 19.75 -0.04
C LYS A 618 -0.40 19.05 -0.80
N GLU A 619 0.61 18.58 -0.07
CA GLU A 619 1.82 17.92 -0.53
C GLU A 619 1.52 16.52 -1.09
N ILE A 620 0.36 15.91 -0.79
CA ILE A 620 -0.06 14.64 -1.40
C ILE A 620 -0.08 14.70 -2.93
N TRP A 621 -0.31 15.89 -3.50
CA TRP A 621 -0.26 16.09 -4.95
C TRP A 621 1.11 15.80 -5.53
N MET A 622 2.20 15.96 -4.77
CA MET A 622 3.54 15.56 -5.21
C MET A 622 3.65 14.04 -5.38
N VAL A 623 2.98 13.24 -4.54
CA VAL A 623 2.89 11.78 -4.70
C VAL A 623 2.11 11.45 -5.97
N VAL A 624 0.96 12.08 -6.21
CA VAL A 624 0.13 11.84 -7.40
C VAL A 624 0.87 12.23 -8.69
N VAL A 625 1.39 13.46 -8.75
CA VAL A 625 2.11 14.00 -9.92
C VAL A 625 3.42 13.27 -10.14
N GLY A 626 4.19 13.03 -9.08
CA GLY A 626 5.44 12.28 -9.15
C GLY A 626 5.21 10.84 -9.62
N GLY A 627 4.14 10.18 -9.15
CA GLY A 627 3.75 8.85 -9.59
C GLY A 627 3.40 8.81 -11.08
N PHE A 628 2.59 9.78 -11.54
CA PHE A 628 2.25 9.94 -12.94
C PHE A 628 3.50 10.17 -13.81
N PHE A 629 4.37 11.10 -13.43
CA PHE A 629 5.62 11.37 -14.16
C PHE A 629 6.57 10.19 -14.15
N LEU A 630 6.68 9.43 -13.06
CA LEU A 630 7.51 8.24 -12.99
C LEU A 630 7.02 7.14 -13.95
N VAL A 631 5.71 6.93 -14.03
CA VAL A 631 5.09 5.99 -14.99
C VAL A 631 5.32 6.47 -16.42
N PHE A 632 5.09 7.75 -16.69
CA PHE A 632 5.28 8.35 -18.01
C PHE A 632 6.75 8.29 -18.46
N ALA A 633 7.69 8.70 -17.60
CA ALA A 633 9.14 8.61 -17.86
C ALA A 633 9.56 7.18 -18.19
N SER A 634 9.04 6.20 -17.45
CA SER A 634 9.32 4.78 -17.72
C SER A 634 8.78 4.32 -19.06
N PHE A 635 7.55 4.74 -19.40
CA PHE A 635 6.94 4.41 -20.68
C PHE A 635 7.72 5.00 -21.85
N VAL A 636 8.06 6.29 -21.78
CA VAL A 636 8.84 6.98 -22.82
C VAL A 636 10.23 6.37 -22.95
N THR A 637 10.94 6.15 -21.83
CA THR A 637 12.29 5.58 -21.85
C THR A 637 12.30 4.17 -22.44
N THR A 638 11.35 3.32 -22.06
CA THR A 638 11.26 1.96 -22.62
C THR A 638 10.90 1.99 -24.11
N ARG A 639 9.97 2.86 -24.55
CA ARG A 639 9.63 3.01 -25.96
C ARG A 639 10.79 3.51 -26.81
N ILE A 640 11.49 4.54 -26.36
CA ILE A 640 12.66 5.08 -27.06
C ILE A 640 13.79 4.04 -27.11
N ALA A 641 14.05 3.35 -25.99
CA ALA A 641 15.05 2.29 -25.94
C ALA A 641 14.73 1.17 -26.95
N PHE A 642 13.48 0.74 -27.06
CA PHE A 642 13.09 -0.26 -28.06
C PHE A 642 13.21 0.26 -29.50
N SER A 643 12.81 1.50 -29.77
CA SER A 643 12.96 2.09 -31.11
C SER A 643 14.42 2.22 -31.53
N ALA A 644 15.31 2.58 -30.61
CA ALA A 644 16.75 2.69 -30.86
C ALA A 644 17.45 1.33 -30.99
N LEU A 645 16.95 0.30 -30.30
CA LEU A 645 17.54 -1.04 -30.29
C LEU A 645 16.97 -1.98 -31.35
N ASN A 646 15.89 -1.61 -32.05
CA ASN A 646 15.20 -2.53 -32.95
C ASN A 646 16.10 -2.90 -34.14
N PRO A 647 16.80 -4.05 -34.10
CA PRO A 647 17.70 -4.45 -35.18
C PRO A 647 16.92 -5.02 -36.37
N TYR A 648 15.59 -5.13 -36.24
CA TYR A 648 14.69 -5.73 -37.21
C TYR A 648 14.18 -4.75 -38.25
N HIS A 649 14.35 -3.44 -38.04
CA HIS A 649 13.93 -2.46 -39.05
C HIS A 649 14.97 -2.29 -40.17
N ASP A 650 16.22 -2.70 -39.90
CA ASP A 650 17.27 -2.77 -40.90
C ASP A 650 17.45 -4.24 -41.26
N GLY A 651 16.73 -4.71 -42.28
CA GLY A 651 17.02 -5.98 -42.97
C GLY A 651 18.40 -6.02 -43.65
N ASP A 652 19.27 -5.05 -43.35
CA ASP A 652 20.62 -4.95 -43.86
C ASP A 652 21.59 -5.61 -42.88
N LEU A 653 22.30 -6.58 -43.43
CA LEU A 653 23.44 -7.28 -42.86
C LEU A 653 24.51 -6.30 -42.33
N GLY A 654 24.36 -5.87 -41.08
CA GLY A 654 25.39 -5.13 -40.36
C GLY A 654 24.87 -3.85 -39.71
N GLY A 655 24.59 -3.93 -38.41
CA GLY A 655 24.49 -2.73 -37.59
C GLY A 655 25.76 -1.86 -37.68
N PRO A 656 25.71 -0.60 -37.23
CA PRO A 656 26.78 0.42 -37.39
C PRO A 656 28.11 0.07 -36.69
N TYR A 657 28.24 -1.11 -36.11
CA TYR A 657 29.49 -1.63 -35.55
C TYR A 657 30.30 -2.48 -36.56
N CYS A 658 29.84 -2.65 -37.81
CA CYS A 658 30.61 -3.32 -38.86
C CYS A 658 31.13 -2.35 -39.94
N CYS A 659 32.46 -2.17 -39.94
CA CYS A 659 33.31 -1.91 -41.11
C CYS A 659 33.43 -0.50 -41.74
N CYS A 660 33.23 0.61 -41.02
CA CYS A 660 33.63 1.93 -41.54
C CYS A 660 34.68 2.66 -40.68
N SER A 661 35.75 1.93 -40.32
CA SER A 661 37.08 2.52 -40.11
C SER A 661 38.09 1.87 -41.05
N CYS A 662 37.78 1.79 -42.35
CA CYS A 662 38.84 1.85 -43.36
C CYS A 662 38.87 3.30 -43.86
N SER A 663 39.53 4.15 -43.05
CA SER A 663 40.08 5.41 -43.52
C SER A 663 40.90 5.13 -44.77
N SER A 664 40.68 5.96 -45.79
CA SER A 664 41.34 5.92 -47.08
C SER A 664 42.84 5.68 -46.93
N LEU A 665 43.36 4.74 -47.74
CA LEU A 665 44.77 4.38 -47.92
C LEU A 665 45.39 3.39 -46.91
N SER A 666 44.82 2.18 -46.76
CA SER A 666 45.60 0.90 -46.74
C SER A 666 44.78 -0.35 -46.37
N CYS A 667 43.52 -0.46 -46.81
CA CYS A 667 42.72 -1.67 -46.63
C CYS A 667 43.04 -2.73 -47.72
N LYS A 668 44.32 -3.10 -47.91
CA LYS A 668 44.77 -4.13 -48.88
C LYS A 668 44.77 -5.57 -48.31
N ARG A 669 44.24 -5.79 -47.10
CA ARG A 669 44.33 -7.10 -46.42
C ARG A 669 43.11 -7.57 -45.63
N CYS A 670 41.90 -7.09 -45.93
CA CYS A 670 40.70 -7.82 -45.52
C CYS A 670 40.51 -9.01 -46.47
N ASN A 671 41.04 -10.15 -46.04
CA ASN A 671 41.00 -11.44 -46.72
C ASN A 671 39.58 -12.02 -46.64
N CYS A 672 38.63 -11.38 -47.32
CA CYS A 672 37.39 -12.02 -47.71
C CYS A 672 37.79 -13.21 -48.59
N ARG A 673 37.47 -14.41 -48.13
CA ARG A 673 37.96 -15.72 -48.62
C ARG A 673 37.59 -15.93 -50.09
N ARG A 674 38.37 -15.29 -50.98
CA ARG A 674 38.36 -15.47 -52.42
C ARG A 674 39.06 -16.80 -52.71
N ARG A 675 38.37 -17.73 -53.38
CA ARG A 675 38.98 -18.91 -54.01
C ARG A 675 40.23 -18.44 -54.75
N ARG A 676 41.39 -18.95 -54.34
CA ARG A 676 42.69 -18.62 -54.93
C ARG A 676 42.90 -19.56 -56.13
N VAL A 677 42.80 -19.01 -57.33
CA VAL A 677 43.55 -19.51 -58.49
C VAL A 677 44.97 -18.98 -58.32
N GLU A 678 45.95 -19.86 -58.49
CA GLU A 678 47.38 -19.59 -58.37
C GLU A 678 47.87 -18.61 -59.43
N GLU A 679 48.74 -17.68 -59.07
CA GLU A 679 49.98 -17.32 -59.78
C GLU A 679 50.72 -16.18 -59.04
N GLY A 680 52.05 -16.24 -59.09
CA GLY A 680 52.98 -15.52 -58.20
C GLY A 680 53.48 -14.14 -58.67
N GLY A 681 54.26 -13.48 -57.81
CA GLY A 681 55.02 -12.25 -58.14
C GLY A 681 55.51 -11.45 -56.92
N GLU A 682 56.75 -10.98 -56.97
CA GLU A 682 57.62 -10.51 -55.88
C GLU A 682 57.52 -9.00 -55.47
N VAL A 683 57.75 -8.76 -54.17
CA VAL A 683 58.55 -7.74 -53.40
C VAL A 683 58.93 -6.35 -53.98
N LEU A 684 58.71 -5.24 -53.21
CA LEU A 684 59.70 -4.25 -52.67
C LEU A 684 59.05 -3.07 -51.86
N PRO A 685 59.77 -2.38 -50.92
CA PRO A 685 59.22 -1.41 -49.94
C PRO A 685 59.76 0.04 -50.06
N LEU A 686 59.08 1.04 -49.48
CA LEU A 686 59.57 2.43 -49.25
C LEU A 686 58.91 2.99 -47.96
N VAL A 687 59.66 3.24 -46.86
CA VAL A 687 60.41 4.45 -46.41
C VAL A 687 59.55 5.46 -45.62
N MET A 688 60.00 5.70 -44.37
CA MET A 688 59.54 6.70 -43.39
C MET A 688 60.19 8.08 -43.64
N SER A 689 59.56 9.15 -43.14
CA SER A 689 60.25 10.40 -42.80
C SER A 689 59.49 11.18 -41.71
N ASP A 690 60.25 11.74 -40.78
CA ASP A 690 59.90 12.34 -39.48
C ASP A 690 59.48 13.84 -39.52
N SER A 691 58.72 14.26 -38.48
CA SER A 691 58.77 15.51 -37.63
C SER A 691 58.88 16.94 -38.24
N PRO A 692 58.82 18.05 -37.44
CA PRO A 692 58.28 18.30 -36.08
C PRO A 692 57.47 19.63 -35.92
N GLU A 693 56.96 19.85 -34.69
CA GLU A 693 56.80 21.09 -33.88
C GLU A 693 56.41 22.45 -34.51
N ASP A 694 55.40 23.14 -33.93
CA ASP A 694 55.65 24.45 -33.29
C ASP A 694 54.54 24.91 -32.31
N ASN A 695 54.96 25.70 -31.32
CA ASN A 695 54.20 26.30 -30.23
C ASN A 695 53.52 27.63 -30.63
N SER A 696 52.45 28.03 -29.92
CA SER A 696 52.31 29.43 -29.42
C SER A 696 51.09 29.61 -28.51
N GLU A 697 51.38 30.03 -27.27
CA GLU A 697 50.49 30.78 -26.36
C GLU A 697 50.07 32.14 -26.97
N GLN A 698 48.88 32.64 -26.61
CA GLN A 698 48.67 33.88 -25.82
C GLN A 698 47.26 34.51 -25.98
N ASP A 699 46.60 34.61 -24.82
CA ASP A 699 45.97 35.79 -24.19
C ASP A 699 44.67 36.50 -24.67
N ALA A 700 43.88 36.76 -23.62
CA ALA A 700 43.06 37.96 -23.29
C ALA A 700 41.65 38.11 -23.90
N LEU A 701 40.67 38.81 -23.30
CA LEU A 701 40.17 39.13 -21.94
C LEU A 701 38.95 40.07 -22.19
N LEU A 702 37.93 40.08 -21.31
CA LEU A 702 36.83 41.09 -21.14
C LEU A 702 35.79 41.19 -22.28
N THR A 703 34.48 41.43 -22.09
CA THR A 703 33.60 42.06 -21.06
C THR A 703 32.15 41.64 -21.43
N SER A 704 31.09 41.61 -20.61
CA SER A 704 30.50 42.72 -19.85
C SER A 704 29.38 42.23 -18.90
N GLU A 705 29.30 42.87 -17.73
CA GLU A 705 28.19 42.89 -16.77
C GLU A 705 26.95 43.64 -17.30
N VAL A 706 25.73 43.22 -16.89
CA VAL A 706 24.56 44.10 -16.62
C VAL A 706 23.67 43.45 -15.53
N GLN A 707 23.79 43.99 -14.32
CA GLN A 707 22.73 44.52 -13.43
C GLN A 707 21.65 43.63 -12.78
N GLN A 708 21.92 43.36 -11.50
CA GLN A 708 21.08 43.43 -10.28
C GLN A 708 19.70 44.11 -10.36
N GLU A 709 18.67 43.47 -9.79
CA GLU A 709 17.64 44.12 -8.98
C GLU A 709 17.20 43.17 -7.84
N ASN A 710 17.13 43.75 -6.64
CA ASN A 710 16.85 43.16 -5.32
C ASN A 710 15.52 43.74 -4.82
N GLU A 711 14.76 42.98 -4.01
CA GLU A 711 13.83 43.36 -2.91
C GLU A 711 12.83 42.19 -2.77
N GLN A 712 12.76 41.38 -1.71
CA GLN A 712 12.71 41.57 -0.25
C GLN A 712 11.47 42.31 0.26
N GLU A 713 10.44 41.57 0.71
CA GLU A 713 9.59 41.84 1.90
C GLU A 713 8.66 40.60 2.14
N THR A 714 8.80 39.83 3.22
CA THR A 714 8.19 39.89 4.58
C THR A 714 6.67 39.64 4.71
N LEU A 715 6.35 38.68 5.60
CA LEU A 715 5.15 38.52 6.45
C LEU A 715 3.78 38.18 5.82
N GLU A 716 3.34 36.93 6.04
CA GLU A 716 2.16 36.57 6.83
C GLU A 716 2.34 35.19 7.49
#